data_AF-S5PJX0-F1
#
_entry.id   AF-S5PJX0-F1
#
_cell.length_a   1.000
_cell.length_b   1.000
_cell.length_c   1.000
_cell.angle_alpha   90.00
_cell.angle_beta   90.00
_cell.angle_gamma   90.00
#
_symmetry.space_group_name_H-M   'P 1'
#
loop_
_entity.id
_entity.type
_entity.pdbx_description
1 polymer ?
#
loop_
_entity_poly.entity_id
_entity_poly.type
_entity_poly.pdbx_seq_one_letter_code
_entity_poly.pdbx_strand_id
1 'polypeptide(L)'
;VFPMWTLKRQILILFNIILISKLLGARWFPKTLPCDVTLDVPKNHVIVDCTDKHLTEIPGGIPTNTTNLTLTINHIPDISPASFHRLDHLVEIDFRCNCVPIPLGSKNNMCIKRLQIKPRSFSGLTYLKSLYLDGNQLLEIPQGLPPSLQLLSLEANNIFSIRKENLTELANIEILYLGQNCYYRNPCYVSYSIEKDAFLNLTKLKVLSLKDNNVTAVPTVLPSTLTELYLYNNMIAKIQEDDFNNLNQLQILDLSGNCPRCYNAPFPCTPCKNNSPLQIPVNAFDALTELKVLRLHSNSLQHVPPRWFKNINKLQELDLSQNFLAKEIGDAKFLHFLPNLIQLDLSFNFELQVYRASMNLSQAFSSLKSLKILRIRGYVFKELKSFNLSPLHKLQNLEVLDLGTNFIKIANLSMFKQFKRLKVIDLSVNKISPSGDSSEVGFCSNARTSVESYEPQVLEQLHYFRYDKYARSCRFKNKEASFMSVNESCYKYGQTLDLSKNSIFFVKSSDFQHLSFLKCLNLSGNLISQTLNGSEFQPLAELRYLDFSNNRLDLLHSTAFEGLHKLEVLDISSNSHYFQSEGITHMLNFTKNLKVLQKLMMNDNDISSSTSRTMESESLRTLEFRGNHLDVLWREGDNRYLQLFKNLLKLEELDISKNSLSFLPSGVFDGMPPNLKNLSLAKNGLKSFSWNKLQCLKNLETLDLSHNQLTTVPERLSNCSRSLKNLILKNNQIRSLTKYFLQDAFQLRYLDLSSNKIQMIQKTSFPENVLNNLKMLLLHHNRFLCTCDAVWFVWWVNHTEVTIPYLATDVTCVGPGAHKGQSVISLDLYTCELDLTNLILFSLSISVSLFLMVMMTASHLYFWDVWYIYHFCKAKIKGYQRLISPDCCYDAFIVYDTKDPAVTEWVLAELVAKLEDPREKHFNLCLEERDWLPGQPVLENLSQSIQLSKKTVFVMTDKYAKTENFKIAFYLSHQRLMDEKVDVIILIFLEKPFQKSKFLQLRKRLCGSSVLEWPTNPQAHPYFWQCLKNTLATDNHVAYSQVFKETV
;
A
#
# COMPACT_ATOMS: atom_id res chain seq x y z
N VAL A 1 60.43 28.28 -5.98
CA VAL A 1 60.01 28.75 -4.63
C VAL A 1 59.16 27.64 -4.01
N PHE A 2 59.69 26.99 -2.98
CA PHE A 2 59.07 25.90 -2.19
C PHE A 2 57.88 26.47 -1.34
N PRO A 3 57.08 25.63 -0.63
CA PRO A 3 55.63 25.59 -0.65
C PRO A 3 55.06 25.82 0.77
N MET A 4 53.74 25.72 0.94
CA MET A 4 53.06 25.14 2.12
C MET A 4 51.61 25.59 2.09
N TRP A 5 50.68 24.64 2.06
CA TRP A 5 49.47 24.60 2.91
C TRP A 5 48.59 23.41 2.48
N THR A 6 49.19 22.21 2.45
CA THR A 6 48.49 20.93 2.47
C THR A 6 48.63 20.34 3.87
N LEU A 7 47.95 20.92 4.86
CA LEU A 7 47.85 20.31 6.18
C LEU A 7 46.61 20.78 6.95
N LYS A 8 45.41 20.66 6.37
CA LYS A 8 44.14 20.85 7.12
C LYS A 8 42.96 20.03 6.60
N ARG A 9 43.21 18.87 5.95
CA ARG A 9 42.14 17.99 5.43
C ARG A 9 42.03 16.61 6.10
N GLN A 10 43.02 16.20 6.89
CA GLN A 10 42.99 14.89 7.57
C GLN A 10 42.47 14.93 9.01
N ILE A 11 42.33 16.11 9.63
CA ILE A 11 41.78 16.22 11.01
C ILE A 11 40.25 16.38 11.01
N LEU A 12 39.64 16.82 9.90
CA LEU A 12 38.17 16.91 9.78
C LEU A 12 37.49 15.57 9.43
N ILE A 13 38.26 14.56 9.03
CA ILE A 13 37.77 13.23 8.67
C ILE A 13 37.59 12.36 9.94
N LEU A 14 38.40 12.57 10.97
CA LEU A 14 38.26 11.83 12.24
C LEU A 14 37.12 12.35 13.13
N PHE A 15 36.76 13.64 13.05
CA PHE A 15 35.66 14.18 13.87
C PHE A 15 34.25 13.89 13.30
N ASN A 16 34.15 13.52 12.01
CA ASN A 16 32.89 13.11 11.39
C ASN A 16 32.57 11.61 11.57
N ILE A 17 33.55 10.78 11.95
CA ILE A 17 33.32 9.33 12.13
C ILE A 17 32.61 9.03 13.46
N ILE A 18 32.63 9.94 14.44
CA ILE A 18 32.05 9.71 15.77
C ILE A 18 30.61 10.24 15.89
N LEU A 19 30.17 11.16 15.02
CA LEU A 19 28.80 11.73 15.07
C LEU A 19 27.79 11.02 14.14
N ILE A 20 28.27 10.23 13.17
CA ILE A 20 27.43 9.57 12.15
C ILE A 20 26.88 8.20 12.63
N SER A 21 27.41 7.64 13.71
CA SER A 21 27.01 6.31 14.20
C SER A 21 25.64 6.26 14.90
N LYS A 22 25.03 7.41 15.25
CA LYS A 22 23.75 7.44 15.99
C LYS A 22 22.48 7.58 15.13
N LEU A 23 22.60 7.92 13.85
CA LEU A 23 21.43 8.15 12.96
C LEU A 23 21.26 7.09 11.85
N LEU A 24 22.12 6.07 11.80
CA LEU A 24 22.21 5.10 10.69
C LEU A 24 21.46 3.78 10.92
N GLY A 25 20.80 3.57 12.06
CA GLY A 25 20.31 2.25 12.50
C GLY A 25 19.35 1.52 11.54
N ALA A 26 18.54 2.22 10.76
CA ALA A 26 17.57 1.60 9.83
C ALA A 26 18.10 1.41 8.39
N ARG A 27 19.26 1.98 8.04
CA ARG A 27 19.79 1.98 6.66
C ARG A 27 20.50 0.68 6.24
N TRP A 28 20.73 -0.24 7.18
CA TRP A 28 21.54 -1.44 6.95
C TRP A 28 20.74 -2.68 6.55
N PHE A 29 19.40 -2.60 6.54
CA PHE A 29 18.56 -3.79 6.36
C PHE A 29 17.86 -3.78 4.99
N PRO A 30 17.85 -4.91 4.27
CA PRO A 30 17.25 -4.97 2.95
C PRO A 30 15.73 -4.74 3.03
N LYS A 31 15.22 -3.70 2.35
CA LYS A 31 13.78 -3.39 2.28
C LYS A 31 12.95 -4.47 1.56
N THR A 32 13.61 -5.38 0.87
CA THR A 32 13.01 -6.56 0.25
C THR A 32 12.61 -7.63 1.26
N LEU A 33 13.12 -7.56 2.50
CA LEU A 33 12.73 -8.47 3.57
C LEU A 33 11.23 -8.29 3.88
N PRO A 34 10.40 -9.34 3.81
CA PRO A 34 8.96 -9.27 4.08
C PRO A 34 8.62 -9.15 5.58
N CYS A 35 9.58 -8.72 6.40
CA CYS A 35 9.48 -8.66 7.85
C CYS A 35 9.72 -7.23 8.33
N ASP A 36 9.00 -6.84 9.38
CA ASP A 36 9.12 -5.53 9.98
C ASP A 36 10.36 -5.53 10.90
N VAL A 37 11.33 -4.65 10.61
CA VAL A 37 12.58 -4.56 11.38
C VAL A 37 12.53 -3.34 12.29
N THR A 38 12.71 -3.56 13.59
CA THR A 38 12.78 -2.49 14.60
C THR A 38 14.07 -2.59 15.40
N LEU A 39 14.64 -1.43 15.72
CA LEU A 39 15.92 -1.33 16.43
C LEU A 39 15.71 -0.61 17.76
N ASP A 40 15.91 -1.33 18.86
CA ASP A 40 15.85 -0.81 20.22
C ASP A 40 17.27 -0.52 20.72
N VAL A 41 17.76 0.68 20.39
CA VAL A 41 19.14 1.14 20.67
C VAL A 41 19.53 0.95 22.15
N PRO A 42 18.74 1.35 23.17
CA PRO A 42 19.17 1.22 24.56
C PRO A 42 19.33 -0.22 25.04
N LYS A 43 18.69 -1.20 24.40
CA LYS A 43 18.80 -2.63 24.73
C LYS A 43 19.71 -3.40 23.76
N ASN A 44 20.26 -2.73 22.75
CA ASN A 44 20.98 -3.36 21.63
C ASN A 44 20.18 -4.49 20.98
N HIS A 45 18.84 -4.38 20.94
CA HIS A 45 18.00 -5.40 20.31
C HIS A 45 17.68 -5.01 18.86
N VAL A 46 17.81 -5.99 17.97
CA VAL A 46 17.33 -5.93 16.59
C VAL A 46 16.22 -6.95 16.47
N ILE A 47 14.99 -6.45 16.34
CA ILE A 47 13.76 -7.24 16.34
C ILE A 47 13.28 -7.34 14.90
N VAL A 48 13.17 -8.58 14.41
CA VAL A 48 12.64 -8.90 13.07
C VAL A 48 11.31 -9.62 13.26
N ASP A 49 10.23 -8.99 12.81
CA ASP A 49 8.87 -9.50 12.92
C ASP A 49 8.29 -9.90 11.56
N CYS A 50 8.20 -11.21 11.34
CA CYS A 50 7.64 -11.84 10.15
C CYS A 50 6.25 -12.46 10.45
N THR A 51 5.50 -11.92 11.41
CA THR A 51 4.18 -12.46 11.76
C THR A 51 3.18 -12.35 10.60
N ASP A 52 2.50 -13.45 10.28
CA ASP A 52 1.39 -13.51 9.31
C ASP A 52 1.78 -13.06 7.88
N LYS A 53 3.02 -13.36 7.46
CA LYS A 53 3.58 -12.99 6.15
C LYS A 53 3.49 -14.10 5.10
N HIS A 54 2.77 -15.19 5.42
CA HIS A 54 2.54 -16.34 4.54
C HIS A 54 3.82 -17.03 4.04
N LEU A 55 4.89 -16.99 4.83
CA LEU A 55 6.19 -17.55 4.48
C LEU A 55 6.14 -19.09 4.42
N THR A 56 6.77 -19.69 3.41
CA THR A 56 6.99 -21.15 3.31
C THR A 56 8.41 -21.54 3.71
N GLU A 57 9.33 -20.59 3.76
CA GLU A 57 10.72 -20.76 4.17
C GLU A 57 11.14 -19.53 4.99
N ILE A 58 12.20 -19.68 5.78
CA ILE A 58 12.78 -18.53 6.49
C ILE A 58 13.45 -17.62 5.44
N PRO A 59 13.09 -16.33 5.37
CA PRO A 59 13.56 -15.45 4.31
C PRO A 59 15.08 -15.25 4.39
N GLY A 60 15.73 -15.26 3.23
CA GLY A 60 17.12 -14.83 3.11
C GLY A 60 17.27 -13.33 3.40
N GLY A 61 18.44 -12.89 3.86
CA GLY A 61 18.72 -11.48 4.13
C GLY A 61 18.30 -10.99 5.52
N ILE A 62 17.89 -11.89 6.43
CA ILE A 62 17.75 -11.55 7.85
C ILE A 62 19.11 -11.04 8.37
N PRO A 63 19.14 -9.89 9.07
CA PRO A 63 20.38 -9.30 9.56
C PRO A 63 21.10 -10.21 10.56
N THR A 64 22.43 -10.30 10.48
CA THR A 64 23.24 -11.14 11.38
C THR A 64 23.18 -10.69 12.84
N ASN A 65 22.97 -9.40 13.08
CA ASN A 65 22.80 -8.80 14.41
C ASN A 65 21.39 -8.96 15.00
N THR A 66 20.51 -9.75 14.38
CA THR A 66 19.14 -10.01 14.88
C THR A 66 19.20 -10.70 16.24
N THR A 67 18.50 -10.13 17.23
CA THR A 67 18.38 -10.69 18.58
C THR A 67 17.04 -11.38 18.78
N ASN A 68 15.96 -10.85 18.22
CA ASN A 68 14.61 -11.37 18.36
C ASN A 68 14.03 -11.65 16.97
N LEU A 69 13.71 -12.91 16.69
CA LEU A 69 13.13 -13.33 15.43
C LEU A 69 11.74 -13.90 15.65
N THR A 70 10.73 -13.32 15.00
CA THR A 70 9.33 -13.78 15.08
C THR A 70 8.87 -14.27 13.71
N LEU A 71 8.47 -15.53 13.64
CA LEU A 71 8.07 -16.27 12.43
C LEU A 71 6.67 -16.88 12.60
N THR A 72 5.83 -16.21 13.38
CA THR A 72 4.53 -16.72 13.84
C THR A 72 3.45 -16.66 12.75
N ILE A 73 2.56 -17.66 12.70
CA ILE A 73 1.49 -17.77 11.67
C ILE A 73 2.09 -17.72 10.25
N ASN A 74 2.99 -18.66 9.97
CA ASN A 74 3.53 -18.91 8.64
C ASN A 74 3.29 -20.38 8.25
N HIS A 75 3.84 -20.85 7.15
CA HIS A 75 3.67 -22.21 6.63
C HIS A 75 5.02 -22.90 6.41
N ILE A 76 5.98 -22.68 7.32
CA ILE A 76 7.34 -23.22 7.20
C ILE A 76 7.34 -24.70 7.63
N PRO A 77 7.73 -25.65 6.75
CA PRO A 77 7.53 -27.09 6.98
C PRO A 77 8.62 -27.77 7.84
N ASP A 78 9.85 -27.26 7.81
CA ASP A 78 10.97 -27.81 8.59
C ASP A 78 11.96 -26.74 9.08
N ILE A 79 12.65 -27.09 10.17
CA ILE A 79 13.80 -26.34 10.72
C ILE A 79 15.04 -27.21 10.55
N SER A 80 16.11 -26.61 10.04
CA SER A 80 17.40 -27.26 9.82
C SER A 80 18.56 -26.45 10.42
N PRO A 81 19.77 -27.00 10.54
CA PRO A 81 20.94 -26.21 10.95
C PRO A 81 21.23 -25.02 10.03
N ALA A 82 20.82 -25.06 8.76
CA ALA A 82 20.97 -23.95 7.83
C ALA A 82 20.02 -22.77 8.15
N SER A 83 18.90 -23.03 8.83
CA SER A 83 17.87 -22.04 9.16
C SER A 83 18.41 -20.85 9.96
N PHE A 84 19.35 -21.08 10.87
CA PHE A 84 19.89 -20.05 11.78
C PHE A 84 21.42 -19.90 11.70
N HIS A 85 22.07 -20.46 10.68
CA HIS A 85 23.54 -20.57 10.62
C HIS A 85 24.28 -19.22 10.72
N ARG A 86 23.68 -18.13 10.22
CA ARG A 86 24.26 -16.76 10.23
C ARG A 86 23.74 -15.88 11.38
N LEU A 87 22.90 -16.43 12.27
CA LEU A 87 22.14 -15.67 13.28
C LEU A 87 22.59 -16.09 14.69
N ASP A 88 23.87 -15.91 14.98
CA ASP A 88 24.52 -16.31 16.23
C ASP A 88 24.09 -15.47 17.45
N HIS A 89 23.67 -14.22 17.24
CA HIS A 89 23.21 -13.29 18.28
C HIS A 89 21.75 -13.48 18.71
N LEU A 90 21.05 -14.51 18.22
CA LEU A 90 19.65 -14.75 18.58
C LEU A 90 19.50 -15.06 20.08
N VAL A 91 18.67 -14.25 20.73
CA VAL A 91 18.27 -14.41 22.13
C VAL A 91 16.86 -14.98 22.21
N GLU A 92 15.98 -14.64 21.26
CA GLU A 92 14.60 -15.10 21.22
C GLU A 92 14.20 -15.56 19.81
N ILE A 93 13.63 -16.75 19.73
CA ILE A 93 12.97 -17.28 18.53
C ILE A 93 11.51 -17.56 18.87
N ASP A 94 10.62 -16.86 18.17
CA ASP A 94 9.19 -17.16 18.18
C ASP A 94 8.78 -17.83 16.87
N PHE A 95 8.57 -19.13 16.92
CA PHE A 95 8.22 -19.98 15.78
C PHE A 95 6.82 -20.60 15.98
N ARG A 96 5.89 -19.85 16.58
CA ARG A 96 4.55 -20.37 16.91
C ARG A 96 3.66 -20.53 15.69
N CYS A 97 2.76 -21.49 15.74
CA CYS A 97 1.62 -21.64 14.84
C CYS A 97 2.00 -21.73 13.35
N ASN A 98 3.12 -22.39 13.03
CA ASN A 98 3.46 -22.71 11.63
C ASN A 98 2.70 -23.94 11.13
N CYS A 99 2.29 -24.82 12.04
CA CYS A 99 1.50 -26.01 11.74
C CYS A 99 0.52 -26.30 12.89
N VAL A 100 -0.54 -25.50 12.98
CA VAL A 100 -1.52 -25.61 14.07
C VAL A 100 -2.34 -26.90 13.99
N PRO A 101 -2.75 -27.50 15.13
CA PRO A 101 -3.68 -28.64 15.12
C PRO A 101 -5.00 -28.29 14.41
N ILE A 102 -5.57 -29.27 13.69
CA ILE A 102 -6.71 -29.07 12.77
C ILE A 102 -7.90 -28.33 13.42
N PRO A 103 -8.36 -28.67 14.65
CA PRO A 103 -9.52 -27.98 15.24
C PRO A 103 -9.19 -26.58 15.77
N LEU A 104 -7.90 -26.22 15.88
CA LEU A 104 -7.42 -24.92 16.34
C LEU A 104 -7.16 -23.94 15.20
N GLY A 105 -6.75 -24.45 14.03
CA GLY A 105 -6.36 -23.66 12.88
C GLY A 105 -7.48 -23.18 11.96
N SER A 106 -7.09 -22.39 10.97
CA SER A 106 -7.95 -22.01 9.84
C SER A 106 -8.25 -23.24 8.99
N LYS A 107 -9.54 -23.46 8.66
CA LYS A 107 -9.94 -24.54 7.75
C LYS A 107 -9.52 -24.30 6.30
N ASN A 108 -9.14 -23.06 5.95
CA ASN A 108 -8.77 -22.69 4.59
C ASN A 108 -7.31 -23.10 4.27
N ASN A 109 -6.42 -23.06 5.27
CA ASN A 109 -4.99 -23.37 5.12
C ASN A 109 -4.61 -24.48 6.12
N MET A 110 -5.01 -25.70 5.82
CA MET A 110 -4.71 -26.85 6.67
C MET A 110 -3.24 -27.29 6.51
N CYS A 111 -2.54 -27.44 7.63
CA CYS A 111 -1.19 -28.00 7.63
C CYS A 111 -1.24 -29.50 7.29
N ILE A 112 -0.61 -29.90 6.19
CA ILE A 112 -0.60 -31.28 5.68
C ILE A 112 0.42 -32.20 6.37
N LYS A 113 1.48 -31.62 6.95
CA LYS A 113 2.59 -32.36 7.57
C LYS A 113 3.10 -31.60 8.78
N ARG A 114 3.24 -32.28 9.91
CA ARG A 114 3.82 -31.72 11.15
C ARG A 114 5.19 -31.07 10.89
N LEU A 115 5.53 -30.07 11.69
CA LEU A 115 6.86 -29.44 11.65
C LEU A 115 7.96 -30.49 11.88
N GLN A 116 8.95 -30.54 11.00
CA GLN A 116 10.12 -31.41 11.18
C GLN A 116 11.32 -30.60 11.69
N ILE A 117 11.87 -30.97 12.83
CA ILE A 117 13.09 -30.34 13.37
C ILE A 117 14.25 -31.30 13.19
N LYS A 118 15.22 -30.94 12.35
CA LYS A 118 16.42 -31.76 12.12
C LYS A 118 17.38 -31.65 13.33
N PRO A 119 18.20 -32.68 13.62
CA PRO A 119 19.18 -32.61 14.70
C PRO A 119 20.16 -31.45 14.55
N ARG A 120 20.64 -30.90 15.67
CA ARG A 120 21.60 -29.78 15.74
C ARG A 120 21.10 -28.43 15.20
N SER A 121 19.79 -28.27 15.01
CA SER A 121 19.21 -27.02 14.50
C SER A 121 19.38 -25.81 15.44
N PHE A 122 19.39 -26.02 16.75
CA PHE A 122 19.50 -24.95 17.75
C PHE A 122 20.83 -24.94 18.52
N SER A 123 21.59 -26.04 18.50
CA SER A 123 22.81 -26.21 19.29
C SER A 123 23.90 -25.14 19.04
N GLY A 124 23.92 -24.52 17.86
CA GLY A 124 24.87 -23.45 17.52
C GLY A 124 24.51 -22.07 18.08
N LEU A 125 23.32 -21.90 18.65
CA LEU A 125 22.81 -20.61 19.13
C LEU A 125 23.14 -20.40 20.61
N THR A 126 24.38 -20.01 20.89
CA THR A 126 24.91 -19.93 22.27
C THR A 126 24.27 -18.85 23.15
N TYR A 127 23.58 -17.88 22.54
CA TYR A 127 22.91 -16.78 23.25
C TYR A 127 21.40 -16.97 23.40
N LEU A 128 20.84 -18.07 22.88
CA LEU A 128 19.40 -18.29 22.86
C LEU A 128 18.88 -18.49 24.29
N LYS A 129 17.94 -17.62 24.71
CA LYS A 129 17.29 -17.67 26.01
C LYS A 129 15.84 -18.09 25.93
N SER A 130 15.13 -17.73 24.86
CA SER A 130 13.69 -17.98 24.71
C SER A 130 13.38 -18.67 23.39
N LEU A 131 12.65 -19.79 23.47
CA LEU A 131 12.21 -20.56 22.30
C LEU A 131 10.71 -20.87 22.41
N TYR A 132 9.94 -20.38 21.45
CA TYR A 132 8.51 -20.67 21.33
C TYR A 132 8.25 -21.55 20.12
N LEU A 133 7.69 -22.74 20.37
CA LEU A 133 7.36 -23.74 19.36
C LEU A 133 5.90 -24.20 19.49
N ASP A 134 5.04 -23.32 20.03
CA ASP A 134 3.63 -23.61 20.25
C ASP A 134 2.90 -23.85 18.91
N GLY A 135 1.93 -24.76 18.85
CA GLY A 135 1.05 -24.92 17.69
C GLY A 135 1.76 -25.46 16.43
N ASN A 136 2.63 -26.45 16.57
CA ASN A 136 3.44 -27.01 15.46
C ASN A 136 3.24 -28.54 15.26
N GLN A 137 2.27 -29.15 15.96
CA GLN A 137 1.96 -30.58 15.92
C GLN A 137 3.17 -31.50 16.23
N LEU A 138 4.15 -31.02 17.02
CA LEU A 138 5.32 -31.78 17.48
C LEU A 138 4.89 -32.98 18.32
N LEU A 139 5.61 -34.11 18.20
CA LEU A 139 5.32 -35.34 18.96
C LEU A 139 6.17 -35.48 20.22
N GLU A 140 7.38 -34.92 20.19
CA GLU A 140 8.37 -35.05 21.25
C GLU A 140 9.03 -33.69 21.51
N ILE A 141 9.67 -33.56 22.68
CA ILE A 141 10.45 -32.38 23.03
C ILE A 141 11.69 -32.34 22.11
N PRO A 142 11.91 -31.23 21.37
CA PRO A 142 13.08 -31.12 20.49
C PRO A 142 14.40 -31.31 21.25
N GLN A 143 15.31 -32.11 20.69
CA GLN A 143 16.64 -32.38 21.26
C GLN A 143 17.72 -31.52 20.57
N GLY A 144 18.89 -31.41 21.20
CA GLY A 144 19.98 -30.54 20.77
C GLY A 144 19.73 -29.06 21.07
N LEU A 145 19.07 -28.76 22.20
CA LEU A 145 18.81 -27.39 22.65
C LEU A 145 20.05 -26.81 23.37
N PRO A 146 20.33 -25.50 23.22
CA PRO A 146 21.50 -24.89 23.85
C PRO A 146 21.30 -24.76 25.37
N PRO A 147 22.37 -24.93 26.17
CA PRO A 147 22.28 -24.86 27.64
C PRO A 147 22.02 -23.44 28.16
N SER A 148 22.07 -22.42 27.30
CA SER A 148 21.69 -21.03 27.61
C SER A 148 20.18 -20.82 27.72
N LEU A 149 19.37 -21.79 27.28
CA LEU A 149 17.92 -21.66 27.19
C LEU A 149 17.28 -21.52 28.58
N GLN A 150 16.45 -20.50 28.75
CA GLN A 150 15.75 -20.15 29.99
C GLN A 150 14.23 -20.33 29.87
N LEU A 151 13.66 -20.10 28.68
CA LEU A 151 12.22 -20.25 28.41
C LEU A 151 12.00 -21.18 27.22
N LEU A 152 11.17 -22.20 27.42
CA LEU A 152 10.71 -23.12 26.39
C LEU A 152 9.19 -23.22 26.43
N SER A 153 8.56 -22.97 25.28
CA SER A 153 7.11 -23.06 25.12
C SER A 153 6.76 -24.07 24.03
N LEU A 154 5.93 -25.06 24.38
CA LEU A 154 5.49 -26.17 23.54
C LEU A 154 3.98 -26.37 23.64
N GLU A 155 3.21 -25.30 23.83
CA GLU A 155 1.74 -25.36 23.91
C GLU A 155 1.12 -25.81 22.58
N ALA A 156 -0.07 -26.42 22.60
CA ALA A 156 -0.81 -26.80 21.39
C ALA A 156 -0.03 -27.70 20.41
N ASN A 157 0.86 -28.56 20.92
CA ASN A 157 1.52 -29.63 20.17
C ASN A 157 0.84 -30.99 20.48
N ASN A 158 1.46 -32.10 20.13
CA ASN A 158 0.96 -33.45 20.37
C ASN A 158 1.88 -34.23 21.33
N ILE A 159 2.46 -33.55 22.33
CA ILE A 159 3.40 -34.12 23.30
C ILE A 159 2.63 -34.53 24.57
N PHE A 160 2.30 -35.82 24.70
CA PHE A 160 1.50 -36.36 25.81
C PHE A 160 2.25 -37.37 26.70
N SER A 161 3.55 -37.54 26.49
CA SER A 161 4.42 -38.40 27.30
C SER A 161 5.73 -37.70 27.62
N ILE A 162 5.99 -37.48 28.91
CA ILE A 162 7.20 -36.80 29.42
C ILE A 162 8.07 -37.82 30.14
N ARG A 163 9.30 -37.98 29.64
CA ARG A 163 10.33 -38.86 30.19
C ARG A 163 11.51 -38.02 30.68
N LYS A 164 12.23 -38.54 31.67
CA LYS A 164 13.40 -37.88 32.27
C LYS A 164 14.52 -37.69 31.26
N GLU A 165 14.74 -38.68 30.39
CA GLU A 165 15.75 -38.67 29.33
C GLU A 165 15.64 -37.42 28.44
N ASN A 166 14.42 -37.06 28.03
CA ASN A 166 14.14 -35.93 27.13
C ASN A 166 14.38 -34.56 27.77
N LEU A 167 14.47 -34.48 29.10
CA LEU A 167 14.62 -33.24 29.86
C LEU A 167 16.07 -32.98 30.33
N THR A 168 16.97 -33.94 30.12
CA THR A 168 18.38 -33.85 30.59
C THR A 168 19.11 -32.62 30.05
N GLU A 169 18.84 -32.23 28.80
CA GLU A 169 19.44 -31.05 28.16
C GLU A 169 18.93 -29.71 28.73
N LEU A 170 17.81 -29.71 29.47
CA LEU A 170 17.12 -28.51 29.95
C LEU A 170 17.54 -28.06 31.36
N ALA A 171 18.73 -28.45 31.84
CA ALA A 171 19.16 -28.22 33.22
C ALA A 171 19.09 -26.73 33.68
N ASN A 172 19.21 -25.77 32.76
CA ASN A 172 19.16 -24.33 33.06
C ASN A 172 17.79 -23.66 32.82
N ILE A 173 16.75 -24.42 32.46
CA ILE A 173 15.44 -23.86 32.14
C ILE A 173 14.79 -23.24 33.39
N GLU A 174 14.19 -22.06 33.21
CA GLU A 174 13.44 -21.35 34.26
C GLU A 174 11.93 -21.40 34.01
N ILE A 175 11.49 -21.34 32.75
CA ILE A 175 10.08 -21.28 32.37
C ILE A 175 9.77 -22.37 31.35
N LEU A 176 8.83 -23.25 31.66
CA LEU A 176 8.42 -24.37 30.83
C LEU A 176 6.90 -24.42 30.64
N TYR A 177 6.44 -24.16 29.42
CA TYR A 177 5.03 -24.27 29.04
C TYR A 177 4.80 -25.53 28.19
N LEU A 178 4.01 -26.45 28.72
CA LEU A 178 3.68 -27.74 28.09
C LEU A 178 2.16 -27.93 27.91
N GLY A 179 1.35 -26.88 28.05
CA GLY A 179 -0.11 -26.98 28.06
C GLY A 179 -0.75 -27.26 26.69
N GLN A 180 -2.07 -27.49 26.65
CA GLN A 180 -2.87 -27.65 25.41
C GLN A 180 -2.42 -28.79 24.48
N ASN A 181 -1.67 -29.77 24.98
CA ASN A 181 -1.21 -30.92 24.21
C ASN A 181 -2.24 -32.07 24.19
N CYS A 182 -3.21 -32.09 25.11
CA CYS A 182 -4.26 -33.09 25.09
C CYS A 182 -5.55 -32.60 25.77
N TYR A 183 -6.49 -32.11 24.96
CA TYR A 183 -7.81 -31.64 25.41
C TYR A 183 -8.84 -31.66 24.26
N TYR A 184 -10.05 -31.15 24.47
CA TYR A 184 -11.15 -31.31 23.50
C TYR A 184 -10.89 -30.67 22.11
N ARG A 185 -10.10 -29.59 21.99
CA ARG A 185 -9.71 -29.03 20.67
C ARG A 185 -8.41 -29.60 20.11
N ASN A 186 -7.67 -30.38 20.90
CA ASN A 186 -6.45 -31.05 20.48
C ASN A 186 -6.34 -32.41 21.18
N PRO A 187 -7.16 -33.41 20.77
CA PRO A 187 -7.27 -34.66 21.50
C PRO A 187 -6.06 -35.58 21.22
N CYS A 188 -5.53 -36.20 22.28
CA CYS A 188 -4.52 -37.27 22.19
C CYS A 188 -5.08 -38.68 22.46
N TYR A 189 -6.35 -38.78 22.88
CA TYR A 189 -7.08 -40.03 23.19
C TYR A 189 -6.53 -40.89 24.34
N VAL A 190 -5.47 -40.45 25.01
CA VAL A 190 -4.87 -41.12 26.18
C VAL A 190 -4.74 -40.14 27.35
N SER A 191 -4.49 -40.65 28.56
CA SER A 191 -4.09 -39.82 29.70
C SER A 191 -2.66 -39.32 29.53
N TYR A 192 -2.38 -38.11 30.02
CA TYR A 192 -1.02 -37.58 30.01
C TYR A 192 -0.10 -38.43 30.90
N SER A 193 1.02 -38.90 30.35
CA SER A 193 1.97 -39.73 31.09
C SER A 193 3.21 -38.91 31.47
N ILE A 194 3.55 -38.91 32.75
CA ILE A 194 4.75 -38.24 33.29
C ILE A 194 5.51 -39.27 34.12
N GLU A 195 6.77 -39.50 33.77
CA GLU A 195 7.66 -40.36 34.55
C GLU A 195 7.91 -39.78 35.94
N LYS A 196 8.07 -40.65 36.95
CA LYS A 196 8.40 -40.25 38.31
C LYS A 196 9.71 -39.46 38.34
N ASP A 197 9.70 -38.33 39.05
CA ASP A 197 10.84 -37.41 39.20
C ASP A 197 11.34 -36.81 37.88
N ALA A 198 10.52 -36.78 36.82
CA ALA A 198 10.91 -36.25 35.51
C ALA A 198 11.47 -34.81 35.57
N PHE A 199 10.84 -33.95 36.38
CA PHE A 199 11.23 -32.54 36.51
C PHE A 199 12.21 -32.26 37.66
N LEU A 200 12.54 -33.25 38.49
CA LEU A 200 13.31 -33.06 39.73
C LEU A 200 14.71 -32.45 39.49
N ASN A 201 15.37 -32.87 38.41
CA ASN A 201 16.72 -32.41 38.06
C ASN A 201 16.75 -31.00 37.43
N LEU A 202 15.59 -30.40 37.16
CA LEU A 202 15.49 -29.04 36.61
C LEU A 202 15.56 -28.01 37.75
N THR A 203 16.74 -27.91 38.39
CA THR A 203 16.92 -27.17 39.65
C THR A 203 16.78 -25.65 39.54
N LYS A 204 16.63 -25.10 38.32
CA LYS A 204 16.38 -23.67 38.07
C LYS A 204 14.94 -23.37 37.67
N LEU A 205 14.09 -24.39 37.53
CA LEU A 205 12.73 -24.24 37.05
C LEU A 205 11.90 -23.43 38.07
N LYS A 206 11.29 -22.35 37.59
CA LYS A 206 10.44 -21.42 38.35
C LYS A 206 8.97 -21.53 37.94
N VAL A 207 8.69 -21.65 36.64
CA VAL A 207 7.33 -21.68 36.11
C VAL A 207 7.10 -22.98 35.35
N LEU A 208 6.10 -23.74 35.76
CA LEU A 208 5.65 -24.95 35.05
C LEU A 208 4.16 -24.85 34.73
N SER A 209 3.83 -25.02 33.45
CA SER A 209 2.44 -25.11 33.00
C SER A 209 2.15 -26.43 32.31
N LEU A 210 1.20 -27.18 32.87
CA LEU A 210 0.67 -28.44 32.34
C LEU A 210 -0.86 -28.35 32.17
N LYS A 211 -1.38 -27.16 31.88
CA LYS A 211 -2.81 -26.93 31.66
C LYS A 211 -3.35 -27.67 30.44
N ASP A 212 -4.65 -27.95 30.38
CA ASP A 212 -5.32 -28.48 29.18
C ASP A 212 -4.61 -29.72 28.58
N ASN A 213 -4.17 -30.66 29.44
CA ASN A 213 -3.31 -31.78 29.04
C ASN A 213 -3.88 -33.16 29.38
N ASN A 214 -5.08 -33.26 29.94
CA ASN A 214 -5.64 -34.55 30.36
C ASN A 214 -4.76 -35.26 31.42
N VAL A 215 -4.12 -34.49 32.30
CA VAL A 215 -3.32 -34.99 33.44
C VAL A 215 -4.25 -35.58 34.50
N THR A 216 -3.91 -36.76 35.03
CA THR A 216 -4.76 -37.48 36.01
C THR A 216 -4.28 -37.39 37.45
N ALA A 217 -3.00 -37.07 37.68
CA ALA A 217 -2.38 -36.92 38.99
C ALA A 217 -1.31 -35.83 38.94
N VAL A 218 -1.03 -35.17 40.07
CA VAL A 218 0.06 -34.20 40.16
C VAL A 218 1.39 -34.92 39.90
N PRO A 219 2.25 -34.43 38.98
CA PRO A 219 3.55 -35.03 38.77
C PRO A 219 4.42 -34.85 40.02
N THR A 220 4.98 -35.93 40.53
CA THR A 220 5.86 -35.90 41.71
C THR A 220 7.18 -36.63 41.44
N VAL A 221 8.31 -36.20 41.99
CA VAL A 221 8.51 -34.97 42.80
C VAL A 221 8.88 -33.77 41.89
N LEU A 222 8.30 -32.59 42.16
CA LEU A 222 8.61 -31.33 41.47
C LEU A 222 9.82 -30.61 42.09
N PRO A 223 10.54 -29.74 41.35
CA PRO A 223 11.66 -28.98 41.92
C PRO A 223 11.16 -27.92 42.92
N SER A 224 11.85 -27.79 44.06
CA SER A 224 11.47 -26.86 45.14
C SER A 224 11.60 -25.37 44.78
N THR A 225 12.25 -25.06 43.65
CA THR A 225 12.44 -23.69 43.14
C THR A 225 11.23 -23.12 42.40
N LEU A 226 10.16 -23.91 42.23
CA LEU A 226 8.95 -23.43 41.55
C LEU A 226 8.32 -22.25 42.29
N THR A 227 8.02 -21.21 41.52
CA THR A 227 7.26 -20.03 41.92
C THR A 227 5.84 -20.04 41.35
N GLU A 228 5.61 -20.67 40.19
CA GLU A 228 4.29 -20.75 39.56
C GLU A 228 4.03 -22.16 39.03
N LEU A 229 2.86 -22.71 39.39
CA LEU A 229 2.42 -24.03 38.96
C LEU A 229 0.99 -23.97 38.43
N TYR A 230 0.83 -24.31 37.16
CA TYR A 230 -0.46 -24.33 36.47
C TYR A 230 -0.85 -25.76 36.09
N LEU A 231 -1.81 -26.33 36.81
CA LEU A 231 -2.35 -27.68 36.59
C LEU A 231 -3.86 -27.65 36.24
N TYR A 232 -4.37 -26.49 35.85
CA TYR A 232 -5.80 -26.29 35.62
C TYR A 232 -6.30 -26.98 34.34
N ASN A 233 -7.62 -27.20 34.26
CA ASN A 233 -8.33 -27.86 33.15
C ASN A 233 -7.78 -29.26 32.82
N ASN A 234 -7.52 -30.05 33.86
CA ASN A 234 -7.07 -31.44 33.75
C ASN A 234 -8.11 -32.40 34.36
N MET A 235 -7.77 -33.68 34.42
CA MET A 235 -8.60 -34.74 35.00
C MET A 235 -8.09 -35.18 36.39
N ILE A 236 -7.47 -34.28 37.16
CA ILE A 236 -7.00 -34.58 38.51
C ILE A 236 -8.22 -34.67 39.44
N ALA A 237 -8.48 -35.85 40.00
CA ALA A 237 -9.63 -36.05 40.90
C ALA A 237 -9.28 -35.93 42.39
N LYS A 238 -8.01 -36.20 42.74
CA LYS A 238 -7.53 -36.22 44.13
C LYS A 238 -6.11 -35.64 44.20
N ILE A 239 -5.91 -34.77 45.17
CA ILE A 239 -4.59 -34.28 45.59
C ILE A 239 -4.14 -35.13 46.77
N GLN A 240 -2.88 -35.53 46.80
CA GLN A 240 -2.25 -36.24 47.92
C GLN A 240 -1.62 -35.24 48.89
N GLU A 241 -1.41 -35.65 50.13
CA GLU A 241 -0.82 -34.81 51.17
C GLU A 241 0.62 -34.39 50.84
N ASP A 242 1.35 -35.25 50.13
CA ASP A 242 2.75 -35.07 49.75
C ASP A 242 2.95 -34.36 48.40
N ASP A 243 1.88 -34.09 47.63
CA ASP A 243 2.00 -33.56 46.25
C ASP A 243 2.74 -32.22 46.18
N PHE A 244 2.67 -31.41 47.25
CA PHE A 244 3.24 -30.06 47.31
C PHE A 244 4.25 -29.87 48.47
N ASN A 245 4.69 -30.96 49.11
CA ASN A 245 5.44 -30.90 50.38
C ASN A 245 6.77 -30.12 50.31
N ASN A 246 7.39 -30.04 49.14
CA ASN A 246 8.70 -29.41 48.93
C ASN A 246 8.63 -28.06 48.21
N LEU A 247 7.44 -27.57 47.86
CA LEU A 247 7.23 -26.35 47.06
C LEU A 247 7.12 -25.08 47.93
N ASN A 248 8.12 -24.84 48.77
CA ASN A 248 8.10 -23.73 49.74
C ASN A 248 8.27 -22.33 49.12
N GLN A 249 8.73 -22.22 47.87
CA GLN A 249 8.88 -20.96 47.14
C GLN A 249 7.67 -20.60 46.26
N LEU A 250 6.65 -21.46 46.23
CA LEU A 250 5.52 -21.32 45.32
C LEU A 250 4.68 -20.09 45.66
N GLN A 251 4.44 -19.24 44.66
CA GLN A 251 3.67 -18.00 44.77
C GLN A 251 2.31 -18.10 44.08
N ILE A 252 2.22 -18.85 42.98
CA ILE A 252 0.97 -19.04 42.22
C ILE A 252 0.70 -20.54 42.06
N LEU A 253 -0.50 -20.96 42.48
CA LEU A 253 -1.01 -22.30 42.27
C LEU A 253 -2.40 -22.21 41.62
N ASP A 254 -2.55 -22.87 40.47
CA ASP A 254 -3.82 -22.93 39.75
C ASP A 254 -4.24 -24.39 39.53
N LEU A 255 -5.30 -24.80 40.22
CA LEU A 255 -5.90 -26.13 40.13
C LEU A 255 -7.30 -26.09 39.50
N SER A 256 -7.67 -24.96 38.88
CA SER A 256 -9.02 -24.72 38.35
C SER A 256 -9.45 -25.78 37.33
N GLY A 257 -10.75 -26.02 37.15
CA GLY A 257 -11.26 -26.91 36.10
C GLY A 257 -10.96 -28.41 36.27
N ASN A 258 -10.36 -28.82 37.40
CA ASN A 258 -10.24 -30.21 37.82
C ASN A 258 -11.51 -30.60 38.60
N CYS A 259 -12.28 -31.58 38.12
CA CYS A 259 -13.68 -31.83 38.54
C CYS A 259 -14.62 -30.63 38.28
N PRO A 260 -14.81 -30.24 37.01
CA PRO A 260 -15.48 -29.00 36.66
C PRO A 260 -16.99 -28.98 36.92
N ARG A 261 -17.52 -27.79 37.22
CA ARG A 261 -18.96 -27.51 37.22
C ARG A 261 -19.41 -27.25 35.77
N CYS A 262 -20.05 -28.24 35.15
CA CYS A 262 -20.36 -28.20 33.72
C CYS A 262 -21.68 -27.51 33.32
N TYR A 263 -22.47 -27.01 34.28
CA TYR A 263 -23.76 -26.40 33.97
C TYR A 263 -23.60 -25.14 33.10
N ASN A 264 -24.24 -25.12 31.93
CA ASN A 264 -24.11 -24.08 30.88
C ASN A 264 -22.67 -23.85 30.37
N ALA A 265 -21.79 -24.84 30.47
CA ALA A 265 -20.46 -24.74 29.87
C ALA A 265 -20.59 -24.68 28.32
N PRO A 266 -19.98 -23.68 27.64
CA PRO A 266 -20.02 -23.54 26.19
C PRO A 266 -19.01 -24.45 25.47
N PHE A 267 -18.45 -25.44 26.17
CA PHE A 267 -17.45 -26.38 25.70
C PHE A 267 -17.78 -27.79 26.23
N PRO A 268 -17.30 -28.86 25.55
CA PRO A 268 -17.44 -30.22 26.07
C PRO A 268 -16.82 -30.33 27.47
N CYS A 269 -17.64 -30.67 28.46
CA CYS A 269 -17.25 -30.66 29.87
C CYS A 269 -17.69 -31.97 30.52
N THR A 270 -16.75 -32.63 31.20
CA THR A 270 -16.99 -33.90 31.90
C THR A 270 -16.76 -33.68 33.40
N PRO A 271 -17.82 -33.74 34.23
CA PRO A 271 -17.66 -33.62 35.68
C PRO A 271 -17.07 -34.90 36.27
N CYS A 272 -16.50 -34.81 37.48
CA CYS A 272 -16.07 -35.99 38.22
C CYS A 272 -17.26 -36.88 38.62
N LYS A 273 -16.99 -38.18 38.84
CA LYS A 273 -18.00 -39.17 39.22
C LYS A 273 -18.82 -38.70 40.42
N ASN A 274 -20.13 -38.93 40.37
CA ASN A 274 -21.10 -38.54 41.42
C ASN A 274 -21.07 -37.05 41.80
N ASN A 275 -20.68 -36.16 40.87
CA ASN A 275 -20.54 -34.73 41.14
C ASN A 275 -19.60 -34.44 42.34
N SER A 276 -18.62 -35.34 42.57
CA SER A 276 -17.62 -35.16 43.62
C SER A 276 -16.80 -33.89 43.36
N PRO A 277 -16.49 -33.10 44.39
CA PRO A 277 -15.49 -32.05 44.28
C PRO A 277 -14.10 -32.64 44.03
N LEU A 278 -13.16 -31.79 43.63
CA LEU A 278 -11.74 -32.06 43.75
C LEU A 278 -11.40 -32.37 45.22
N GLN A 279 -10.86 -33.57 45.49
CA GLN A 279 -10.53 -33.98 46.85
C GLN A 279 -9.16 -33.41 47.25
N ILE A 280 -9.18 -32.40 48.13
CA ILE A 280 -7.97 -31.74 48.64
C ILE A 280 -7.85 -32.02 50.15
N PRO A 281 -6.80 -32.74 50.60
CA PRO A 281 -6.53 -32.95 52.02
C PRO A 281 -6.39 -31.63 52.79
N VAL A 282 -6.75 -31.63 54.07
CA VAL A 282 -6.76 -30.40 54.88
C VAL A 282 -5.36 -29.81 55.10
N ASN A 283 -4.32 -30.63 55.01
CA ASN A 283 -2.90 -30.31 55.16
C ASN A 283 -2.14 -30.17 53.83
N ALA A 284 -2.81 -30.30 52.67
CA ALA A 284 -2.15 -30.32 51.35
C ALA A 284 -1.34 -29.03 51.05
N PHE A 285 -1.71 -27.89 51.63
CA PHE A 285 -1.05 -26.60 51.38
C PHE A 285 -0.09 -26.17 52.50
N ASP A 286 0.23 -27.05 53.45
CA ASP A 286 1.01 -26.68 54.65
C ASP A 286 2.42 -26.15 54.33
N ALA A 287 3.05 -26.63 53.25
CA ALA A 287 4.38 -26.20 52.81
C ALA A 287 4.38 -24.87 52.03
N LEU A 288 3.22 -24.39 51.56
CA LEU A 288 3.10 -23.28 50.61
C LEU A 288 3.09 -21.90 51.29
N THR A 289 4.15 -21.58 52.05
CA THR A 289 4.19 -20.36 52.89
C THR A 289 4.29 -19.04 52.10
N GLU A 290 4.84 -19.09 50.88
CA GLU A 290 5.01 -17.92 49.99
C GLU A 290 3.84 -17.69 49.02
N LEU A 291 2.77 -18.49 49.13
CA LEU A 291 1.66 -18.45 48.18
C LEU A 291 0.90 -17.12 48.24
N LYS A 292 0.78 -16.48 47.08
CA LYS A 292 0.08 -15.21 46.87
C LYS A 292 -1.20 -15.38 46.08
N VAL A 293 -1.24 -16.32 45.14
CA VAL A 293 -2.40 -16.55 44.28
C VAL A 293 -2.79 -18.02 44.35
N LEU A 294 -4.04 -18.28 44.73
CA LEU A 294 -4.63 -19.61 44.71
C LEU A 294 -5.91 -19.56 43.87
N ARG A 295 -5.95 -20.37 42.82
CA ARG A 295 -7.14 -20.49 41.97
C ARG A 295 -7.71 -21.88 42.03
N LEU A 296 -8.97 -21.92 42.43
CA LEU A 296 -9.80 -23.10 42.58
C LEU A 296 -11.13 -22.91 41.83
N HIS A 297 -11.06 -22.25 40.67
CA HIS A 297 -12.22 -21.99 39.83
C HIS A 297 -12.75 -23.31 39.25
N SER A 298 -14.06 -23.51 39.22
CA SER A 298 -14.69 -24.70 38.62
C SER A 298 -14.08 -26.02 39.11
N ASN A 299 -14.08 -26.24 40.43
CA ASN A 299 -13.65 -27.49 41.07
C ASN A 299 -14.79 -28.23 41.78
N SER A 300 -16.04 -27.80 41.54
CA SER A 300 -17.25 -28.34 42.16
C SER A 300 -17.23 -28.36 43.70
N LEU A 301 -16.45 -27.48 44.33
CA LEU A 301 -16.29 -27.41 45.79
C LEU A 301 -17.61 -27.06 46.49
N GLN A 302 -17.91 -27.75 47.58
CA GLN A 302 -19.07 -27.47 48.45
C GLN A 302 -18.66 -26.83 49.79
N HIS A 303 -17.43 -27.09 50.22
CA HIS A 303 -16.84 -26.60 51.46
C HIS A 303 -15.45 -26.05 51.22
N VAL A 304 -15.06 -25.06 52.02
CA VAL A 304 -13.71 -24.49 52.02
C VAL A 304 -13.15 -24.56 53.45
N PRO A 305 -12.42 -25.63 53.79
CA PRO A 305 -11.87 -25.81 55.13
C PRO A 305 -10.93 -24.67 55.53
N PRO A 306 -11.11 -24.04 56.71
CA PRO A 306 -10.18 -23.02 57.21
C PRO A 306 -8.74 -23.53 57.35
N ARG A 307 -8.59 -24.84 57.56
CA ARG A 307 -7.30 -25.51 57.74
C ARG A 307 -6.37 -25.38 56.52
N TRP A 308 -6.91 -25.22 55.31
CA TRP A 308 -6.14 -24.98 54.08
C TRP A 308 -5.28 -23.72 54.17
N PHE A 309 -5.75 -22.68 54.87
CA PHE A 309 -5.09 -21.38 54.92
C PHE A 309 -4.24 -21.18 56.18
N LYS A 310 -4.09 -22.20 57.03
CA LYS A 310 -3.38 -22.09 58.33
C LYS A 310 -1.96 -21.52 58.19
N ASN A 311 -1.21 -21.98 57.18
CA ASN A 311 0.19 -21.59 56.97
C ASN A 311 0.35 -20.53 55.85
N ILE A 312 -0.74 -20.15 55.16
CA ILE A 312 -0.69 -19.27 53.98
C ILE A 312 -1.01 -17.83 54.38
N ASN A 313 -0.03 -17.15 54.97
CA ASN A 313 -0.23 -15.80 55.51
C ASN A 313 -0.12 -14.68 54.46
N LYS A 314 0.41 -14.98 53.26
CA LYS A 314 0.72 -13.99 52.20
C LYS A 314 -0.29 -13.99 51.05
N LEU A 315 -1.41 -14.70 51.17
CA LEU A 315 -2.40 -14.82 50.10
C LEU A 315 -3.01 -13.45 49.73
N GLN A 316 -2.99 -13.12 48.45
CA GLN A 316 -3.47 -11.87 47.87
C GLN A 316 -4.65 -12.08 46.91
N GLU A 317 -4.68 -13.15 46.12
CA GLU A 317 -5.76 -13.46 45.18
C GLU A 317 -6.30 -14.87 45.46
N LEU A 318 -7.61 -14.97 45.63
CA LEU A 318 -8.33 -16.22 45.79
C LEU A 318 -9.52 -16.27 44.82
N ASP A 319 -9.45 -17.20 43.87
CA ASP A 319 -10.54 -17.47 42.92
C ASP A 319 -11.26 -18.77 43.32
N LEU A 320 -12.51 -18.64 43.73
CA LEU A 320 -13.41 -19.72 44.12
C LEU A 320 -14.68 -19.72 43.25
N SER A 321 -14.61 -19.12 42.06
CA SER A 321 -15.76 -19.02 41.16
C SER A 321 -16.16 -20.38 40.54
N GLN A 322 -17.40 -20.51 40.05
CA GLN A 322 -17.95 -21.74 39.46
C GLN A 322 -17.89 -23.00 40.36
N ASN A 323 -18.01 -22.83 41.68
CA ASN A 323 -18.16 -23.94 42.63
C ASN A 323 -19.62 -24.04 43.12
N PHE A 324 -19.89 -24.83 44.16
CA PHE A 324 -21.20 -24.96 44.80
C PHE A 324 -21.22 -24.35 46.21
N LEU A 325 -20.58 -23.18 46.37
CA LEU A 325 -20.32 -22.56 47.68
C LEU A 325 -21.46 -21.66 48.20
N ALA A 326 -22.67 -21.71 47.63
CA ALA A 326 -23.79 -20.85 48.07
C ALA A 326 -24.06 -20.92 49.58
N LYS A 327 -23.94 -22.11 50.20
CA LYS A 327 -24.09 -22.29 51.66
C LYS A 327 -22.84 -21.82 52.41
N GLU A 328 -21.67 -22.15 51.90
CA GLU A 328 -20.37 -21.78 52.49
C GLU A 328 -20.18 -20.26 52.58
N ILE A 329 -20.69 -19.47 51.61
CA ILE A 329 -20.63 -17.99 51.64
C ILE A 329 -21.35 -17.40 52.89
N GLY A 330 -22.36 -18.10 53.42
CA GLY A 330 -23.06 -17.72 54.64
C GLY A 330 -22.31 -18.04 55.94
N ASP A 331 -21.39 -19.01 55.95
CA ASP A 331 -20.55 -19.38 57.11
C ASP A 331 -19.14 -18.78 56.99
N ALA A 332 -18.42 -19.14 55.91
CA ALA A 332 -17.17 -18.56 55.43
C ALA A 332 -16.06 -18.37 56.48
N LYS A 333 -15.94 -19.32 57.43
CA LYS A 333 -14.96 -19.27 58.53
C LYS A 333 -13.52 -19.16 58.05
N PHE A 334 -13.22 -19.65 56.85
CA PHE A 334 -11.88 -19.59 56.26
C PHE A 334 -11.38 -18.16 56.05
N LEU A 335 -12.28 -17.16 55.91
CA LEU A 335 -11.91 -15.76 55.71
C LEU A 335 -11.18 -15.14 56.91
N HIS A 336 -11.32 -15.71 58.12
CA HIS A 336 -10.58 -15.26 59.30
C HIS A 336 -9.06 -15.45 59.16
N PHE A 337 -8.63 -16.38 58.31
CA PHE A 337 -7.22 -16.68 58.05
C PHE A 337 -6.64 -15.85 56.91
N LEU A 338 -7.41 -14.93 56.31
CA LEU A 338 -7.05 -14.22 55.08
C LEU A 338 -7.01 -12.67 55.23
N PRO A 339 -6.27 -12.11 56.21
CA PRO A 339 -6.26 -10.65 56.45
C PRO A 339 -5.59 -9.84 55.32
N ASN A 340 -4.69 -10.47 54.56
CA ASN A 340 -3.88 -9.86 53.50
C ASN A 340 -4.49 -10.00 52.09
N LEU A 341 -5.67 -10.61 52.00
CA LEU A 341 -6.33 -10.86 50.72
C LEU A 341 -6.73 -9.54 50.05
N ILE A 342 -6.36 -9.39 48.77
CA ILE A 342 -6.62 -8.22 47.93
C ILE A 342 -7.82 -8.47 47.02
N GLN A 343 -7.92 -9.66 46.43
CA GLN A 343 -8.98 -10.05 45.51
C GLN A 343 -9.64 -11.35 45.96
N LEU A 344 -10.98 -11.33 45.99
CA LEU A 344 -11.80 -12.51 46.25
C LEU A 344 -12.87 -12.63 45.18
N ASP A 345 -12.86 -13.75 44.47
CA ASP A 345 -13.88 -14.08 43.48
C ASP A 345 -14.71 -15.29 43.93
N LEU A 346 -16.00 -15.07 44.13
CA LEU A 346 -17.00 -16.06 44.53
C LEU A 346 -18.10 -16.18 43.48
N SER A 347 -17.82 -15.79 42.24
CA SER A 347 -18.83 -15.72 41.18
C SER A 347 -19.36 -17.10 40.76
N PHE A 348 -20.61 -17.16 40.32
CA PHE A 348 -21.30 -18.35 39.81
C PHE A 348 -21.33 -19.54 40.80
N ASN A 349 -21.51 -19.24 42.09
CA ASN A 349 -21.66 -20.23 43.16
C ASN A 349 -23.11 -20.64 43.47
N PHE A 350 -24.09 -20.20 42.66
CA PHE A 350 -25.51 -20.52 42.85
C PHE A 350 -25.83 -22.02 42.87
N GLU A 351 -26.87 -22.40 43.59
CA GLU A 351 -27.42 -23.76 43.56
C GLU A 351 -28.38 -23.90 42.38
N LEU A 352 -28.29 -25.02 41.65
CA LEU A 352 -29.10 -25.23 40.45
C LEU A 352 -30.59 -25.25 40.80
N GLN A 353 -31.42 -24.60 39.98
CA GLN A 353 -32.87 -24.50 40.18
C GLN A 353 -33.31 -23.77 41.47
N VAL A 354 -32.39 -23.09 42.16
CA VAL A 354 -32.70 -22.32 43.38
C VAL A 354 -32.56 -20.83 43.11
N TYR A 355 -33.62 -20.08 43.42
CA TYR A 355 -33.62 -18.62 43.33
C TYR A 355 -33.89 -18.01 44.71
N ARG A 356 -32.82 -17.58 45.39
CA ARG A 356 -32.87 -17.15 46.79
C ARG A 356 -33.66 -15.86 46.97
N ALA A 357 -34.29 -15.68 48.12
CA ALA A 357 -35.01 -14.45 48.44
C ALA A 357 -34.03 -13.26 48.60
N SER A 358 -32.95 -13.45 49.36
CA SER A 358 -31.95 -12.42 49.64
C SER A 358 -30.54 -13.00 49.66
N MET A 359 -29.56 -12.10 49.66
CA MET A 359 -28.15 -12.44 49.81
C MET A 359 -27.80 -12.69 51.29
N ASN A 360 -27.04 -13.75 51.57
CA ASN A 360 -26.56 -14.06 52.92
C ASN A 360 -25.03 -14.00 52.94
N LEU A 361 -24.47 -12.95 53.55
CA LEU A 361 -23.03 -12.79 53.73
C LEU A 361 -22.66 -13.01 55.20
N SER A 362 -21.67 -13.87 55.43
CA SER A 362 -21.10 -14.09 56.76
C SER A 362 -20.49 -12.81 57.35
N GLN A 363 -20.48 -12.71 58.68
CA GLN A 363 -19.72 -11.67 59.39
C GLN A 363 -18.21 -11.80 59.19
N ALA A 364 -17.72 -12.99 58.80
CA ALA A 364 -16.30 -13.25 58.57
C ALA A 364 -15.68 -12.36 57.48
N PHE A 365 -16.48 -11.86 56.51
CA PHE A 365 -16.02 -10.92 55.49
C PHE A 365 -15.42 -9.63 56.07
N SER A 366 -15.84 -9.21 57.27
CA SER A 366 -15.26 -8.05 57.95
C SER A 366 -13.80 -8.24 58.36
N SER A 367 -13.29 -9.48 58.35
CA SER A 367 -11.90 -9.82 58.67
C SER A 367 -10.92 -9.54 57.53
N LEU A 368 -11.41 -9.35 56.31
CA LEU A 368 -10.61 -9.16 55.08
C LEU A 368 -10.07 -7.72 54.98
N LYS A 369 -9.21 -7.32 55.91
CA LYS A 369 -8.75 -5.94 56.08
C LYS A 369 -8.13 -5.31 54.82
N SER A 370 -7.44 -6.11 54.01
CA SER A 370 -6.72 -5.64 52.81
C SER A 370 -7.54 -5.72 51.52
N LEU A 371 -8.80 -6.16 51.59
CA LEU A 371 -9.61 -6.46 50.41
C LEU A 371 -9.86 -5.22 49.57
N LYS A 372 -9.55 -5.31 48.28
CA LYS A 372 -9.80 -4.28 47.28
C LYS A 372 -10.90 -4.65 46.30
N ILE A 373 -10.96 -5.91 45.89
CA ILE A 373 -11.90 -6.38 44.86
C ILE A 373 -12.69 -7.56 45.41
N LEU A 374 -14.01 -7.42 45.41
CA LEU A 374 -14.95 -8.49 45.75
C LEU A 374 -15.91 -8.70 44.60
N ARG A 375 -15.91 -9.93 44.04
CA ARG A 375 -16.82 -10.33 42.96
C ARG A 375 -17.72 -11.45 43.44
N ILE A 376 -19.02 -11.23 43.33
CA ILE A 376 -20.06 -12.19 43.69
C ILE A 376 -21.14 -12.14 42.60
N ARG A 377 -20.74 -12.43 41.35
CA ARG A 377 -21.70 -12.62 40.26
C ARG A 377 -22.40 -13.97 40.40
N GLY A 378 -23.56 -14.17 39.78
CA GLY A 378 -24.18 -15.51 39.72
C GLY A 378 -24.36 -16.20 41.07
N TYR A 379 -24.63 -15.46 42.15
CA TYR A 379 -25.15 -15.98 43.41
C TYR A 379 -26.66 -16.21 43.33
N VAL A 380 -27.35 -15.44 42.47
CA VAL A 380 -28.75 -15.59 42.04
C VAL A 380 -29.76 -15.41 43.19
N PHE A 381 -30.24 -14.17 43.37
CA PHE A 381 -31.17 -13.80 44.46
C PHE A 381 -32.10 -12.64 44.06
N LYS A 382 -33.28 -12.55 44.70
CA LYS A 382 -34.37 -11.63 44.32
C LYS A 382 -34.17 -10.20 44.82
N GLU A 383 -33.83 -10.03 46.09
CA GLU A 383 -33.84 -8.72 46.75
C GLU A 383 -32.51 -8.43 47.46
N LEU A 384 -31.97 -7.24 47.23
CA LEU A 384 -30.79 -6.70 47.92
C LEU A 384 -31.23 -5.65 48.95
N LYS A 385 -31.02 -5.95 50.24
CA LYS A 385 -31.30 -5.02 51.36
C LYS A 385 -30.01 -4.43 51.91
N SER A 386 -30.10 -3.24 52.50
CA SER A 386 -28.93 -2.54 53.06
C SER A 386 -28.15 -3.37 54.09
N PHE A 387 -28.83 -4.13 54.97
CA PHE A 387 -28.15 -4.93 55.99
C PHE A 387 -27.40 -6.15 55.41
N ASN A 388 -27.74 -6.61 54.19
CA ASN A 388 -27.06 -7.75 53.57
C ASN A 388 -25.58 -7.43 53.30
N LEU A 389 -25.23 -6.16 53.08
CA LEU A 389 -23.86 -5.71 52.82
C LEU A 389 -23.15 -5.17 54.07
N SER A 390 -23.78 -5.29 55.26
CA SER A 390 -23.22 -4.77 56.51
C SER A 390 -21.82 -5.28 56.88
N PRO A 391 -21.42 -6.53 56.60
CA PRO A 391 -20.06 -7.00 56.87
C PRO A 391 -18.98 -6.21 56.10
N LEU A 392 -19.34 -5.59 54.97
CA LEU A 392 -18.40 -4.87 54.09
C LEU A 392 -18.21 -3.41 54.49
N HIS A 393 -19.05 -2.85 55.37
CA HIS A 393 -19.02 -1.42 55.74
C HIS A 393 -17.68 -0.97 56.34
N LYS A 394 -16.98 -1.84 57.06
CA LYS A 394 -15.70 -1.50 57.73
C LYS A 394 -14.46 -1.70 56.86
N LEU A 395 -14.58 -2.26 55.66
CA LEU A 395 -13.45 -2.59 54.77
C LEU A 395 -12.89 -1.34 54.06
N GLN A 396 -11.93 -0.65 54.67
CA GLN A 396 -11.43 0.65 54.19
C GLN A 396 -10.79 0.60 52.80
N ASN A 397 -10.21 -0.54 52.42
CA ASN A 397 -9.48 -0.69 51.16
C ASN A 397 -10.37 -1.14 50.00
N LEU A 398 -11.66 -1.39 50.24
CA LEU A 398 -12.56 -1.93 49.21
C LEU A 398 -12.80 -0.90 48.10
N GLU A 399 -12.37 -1.23 46.88
CA GLU A 399 -12.45 -0.38 45.70
C GLU A 399 -13.55 -0.85 44.73
N VAL A 400 -13.72 -2.16 44.56
CA VAL A 400 -14.66 -2.76 43.59
C VAL A 400 -15.60 -3.74 44.31
N LEU A 401 -16.91 -3.51 44.16
CA LEU A 401 -17.96 -4.45 44.54
C LEU A 401 -18.75 -4.83 43.29
N ASP A 402 -18.63 -6.09 42.88
CA ASP A 402 -19.27 -6.62 41.68
C ASP A 402 -20.36 -7.64 42.05
N LEU A 403 -21.60 -7.22 41.81
CA LEU A 403 -22.84 -7.96 42.03
C LEU A 403 -23.60 -8.15 40.72
N GLY A 404 -22.91 -8.14 39.58
CA GLY A 404 -23.52 -8.35 38.27
C GLY A 404 -24.09 -9.76 38.07
N THR A 405 -25.00 -9.94 37.13
CA THR A 405 -25.55 -11.29 36.77
C THR A 405 -26.14 -12.05 37.96
N ASN A 406 -26.89 -11.36 38.84
CA ASN A 406 -27.52 -11.97 40.02
C ASN A 406 -29.05 -12.08 39.91
N PHE A 407 -29.63 -11.60 38.80
CA PHE A 407 -31.08 -11.50 38.60
C PHE A 407 -31.79 -10.76 39.75
N ILE A 408 -31.14 -9.76 40.35
CA ILE A 408 -31.73 -8.93 41.41
C ILE A 408 -32.91 -8.16 40.82
N LYS A 409 -34.09 -8.25 41.44
CA LYS A 409 -35.30 -7.53 41.04
C LYS A 409 -35.47 -6.21 41.80
N ILE A 410 -35.20 -6.25 43.10
CA ILE A 410 -35.43 -5.13 44.02
C ILE A 410 -34.11 -4.77 44.70
N ALA A 411 -33.69 -3.53 44.54
CA ALA A 411 -32.52 -2.97 45.21
C ALA A 411 -32.74 -1.49 45.47
N ASN A 412 -32.71 -1.07 46.74
CA ASN A 412 -32.77 0.35 47.07
C ASN A 412 -31.37 0.97 46.94
N LEU A 413 -31.16 1.74 45.86
CA LEU A 413 -29.86 2.31 45.52
C LEU A 413 -29.30 3.26 46.61
N SER A 414 -30.16 3.86 47.44
CA SER A 414 -29.72 4.74 48.53
C SER A 414 -28.84 4.03 49.58
N MET A 415 -28.84 2.69 49.62
CA MET A 415 -27.94 1.91 50.49
C MET A 415 -26.47 2.18 50.18
N PHE A 416 -26.13 2.52 48.93
CA PHE A 416 -24.76 2.80 48.52
C PHE A 416 -24.19 4.11 49.06
N LYS A 417 -25.00 4.91 49.78
CA LYS A 417 -24.49 6.06 50.56
C LYS A 417 -23.42 5.67 51.59
N GLN A 418 -23.39 4.41 52.01
CA GLN A 418 -22.38 3.86 52.93
C GLN A 418 -21.07 3.48 52.22
N PHE A 419 -21.05 3.47 50.88
CA PHE A 419 -19.96 2.96 50.04
C PHE A 419 -19.29 4.06 49.19
N LYS A 420 -19.27 5.31 49.66
CA LYS A 420 -18.69 6.46 48.93
C LYS A 420 -17.20 6.32 48.56
N ARG A 421 -16.48 5.43 49.26
CA ARG A 421 -15.07 5.13 49.01
C ARG A 421 -14.83 4.17 47.85
N LEU A 422 -15.84 3.41 47.44
CA LEU A 422 -15.71 2.48 46.32
C LEU A 422 -15.51 3.25 45.04
N LYS A 423 -14.61 2.75 44.20
CA LYS A 423 -14.44 3.23 42.83
C LYS A 423 -15.55 2.72 41.94
N VAL A 424 -15.94 1.45 42.09
CA VAL A 424 -16.93 0.79 41.22
C VAL A 424 -17.91 -0.03 42.03
N ILE A 425 -19.20 0.20 41.79
CA ILE A 425 -20.31 -0.63 42.22
C ILE A 425 -20.97 -1.15 40.95
N ASP A 426 -20.83 -2.45 40.69
CA ASP A 426 -21.34 -3.10 39.47
C ASP A 426 -22.59 -3.92 39.80
N LEU A 427 -23.72 -3.50 39.24
CA LEU A 427 -25.02 -4.17 39.28
C LEU A 427 -25.50 -4.51 37.86
N SER A 428 -24.57 -4.65 36.91
CA SER A 428 -24.88 -4.94 35.51
C SER A 428 -25.58 -6.29 35.33
N VAL A 429 -26.41 -6.42 34.30
CA VAL A 429 -27.10 -7.68 33.95
C VAL A 429 -27.94 -8.23 35.12
N ASN A 430 -28.70 -7.35 35.77
CA ASN A 430 -29.70 -7.72 36.76
C ASN A 430 -31.11 -7.45 36.20
N LYS A 431 -32.14 -7.55 37.04
CA LYS A 431 -33.54 -7.30 36.68
C LYS A 431 -34.12 -6.16 37.53
N ILE A 432 -33.27 -5.21 37.92
CA ILE A 432 -33.68 -4.09 38.77
C ILE A 432 -34.70 -3.25 38.01
N SER A 433 -35.84 -2.98 38.64
CA SER A 433 -36.89 -2.12 38.12
C SER A 433 -37.37 -1.12 39.19
N PRO A 434 -37.79 0.10 38.80
CA PRO A 434 -38.37 1.05 39.73
C PRO A 434 -39.74 0.55 40.20
N SER A 435 -39.88 0.35 41.51
CA SER A 435 -41.11 -0.04 42.22
C SER A 435 -41.47 -1.53 42.13
N GLY A 436 -41.55 -2.15 43.30
CA GLY A 436 -42.45 -3.25 43.59
C GLY A 436 -42.98 -3.00 44.99
N ASP A 437 -44.05 -2.21 45.09
CA ASP A 437 -45.02 -2.49 46.15
C ASP A 437 -45.46 -3.94 45.95
N SER A 438 -45.48 -4.71 47.02
CA SER A 438 -45.85 -6.12 46.99
C SER A 438 -47.34 -6.26 46.66
N SER A 439 -47.70 -6.22 45.37
CA SER A 439 -49.02 -6.63 44.93
C SER A 439 -48.91 -7.47 43.66
N GLU A 440 -49.41 -8.69 43.79
CA GLU A 440 -49.60 -9.67 42.73
C GLU A 440 -50.48 -9.07 41.63
N VAL A 441 -49.92 -8.80 40.45
CA VAL A 441 -50.73 -8.63 39.24
C VAL A 441 -50.07 -9.33 38.06
N GLY A 442 -50.74 -10.41 37.62
CA GLY A 442 -50.88 -10.90 36.26
C GLY A 442 -49.71 -10.82 35.29
N PHE A 443 -49.10 -11.98 35.02
CA PHE A 443 -48.29 -12.22 33.83
C PHE A 443 -49.08 -11.97 32.54
N CYS A 444 -48.49 -11.19 31.61
CA CYS A 444 -48.76 -11.32 30.19
C CYS A 444 -47.50 -11.77 29.45
N SER A 445 -47.74 -12.61 28.45
CA SER A 445 -46.82 -13.52 27.78
C SER A 445 -45.99 -12.88 26.67
N ASN A 446 -44.73 -13.33 26.59
CA ASN A 446 -43.86 -13.48 25.42
C ASN A 446 -43.90 -12.41 24.33
N ALA A 447 -42.96 -11.48 24.38
CA ALA A 447 -42.35 -10.91 23.18
C ALA A 447 -40.98 -11.56 22.97
N ARG A 448 -40.87 -12.41 21.94
CA ARG A 448 -39.59 -12.86 21.39
C ARG A 448 -38.83 -11.62 20.94
N THR A 449 -37.79 -11.25 21.68
CA THR A 449 -36.85 -10.21 21.27
C THR A 449 -35.68 -10.89 20.60
N SER A 450 -35.58 -10.68 19.28
CA SER A 450 -34.37 -10.92 18.50
C SER A 450 -33.25 -10.06 19.09
N VAL A 451 -32.25 -10.73 19.67
CA VAL A 451 -31.05 -10.08 20.18
C VAL A 451 -30.16 -9.78 18.97
N GLU A 452 -30.27 -8.58 18.41
CA GLU A 452 -29.21 -8.04 17.56
C GLU A 452 -28.08 -7.54 18.44
N SER A 453 -26.92 -8.16 18.23
CA SER A 453 -25.67 -7.96 18.95
C SER A 453 -25.01 -6.63 18.55
N TYR A 454 -25.17 -5.61 19.39
CA TYR A 454 -24.19 -4.53 19.47
C TYR A 454 -23.46 -4.66 20.81
N GLU A 455 -22.15 -4.88 20.73
CA GLU A 455 -21.30 -5.30 21.83
C GLU A 455 -20.47 -4.13 22.40
N PRO A 456 -20.70 -3.73 23.66
CA PRO A 456 -19.68 -3.06 24.46
C PRO A 456 -18.85 -4.12 25.22
N GLN A 457 -17.52 -4.09 25.04
CA GLN A 457 -16.55 -4.97 25.70
C GLN A 457 -16.17 -4.42 27.10
N VAL A 458 -16.60 -5.04 28.21
CA VAL A 458 -16.19 -4.58 29.58
C VAL A 458 -15.79 -5.70 30.55
N LEU A 459 -16.15 -6.94 30.25
CA LEU A 459 -15.39 -8.14 30.58
C LEU A 459 -15.56 -8.93 29.29
N GLU A 460 -14.55 -9.65 28.78
CA GLU A 460 -14.79 -10.53 27.63
C GLU A 460 -16.09 -11.30 27.89
N GLN A 461 -17.11 -11.17 27.03
CA GLN A 461 -18.51 -11.44 27.38
C GLN A 461 -18.78 -12.85 27.94
N LEU A 462 -17.79 -13.76 27.82
CA LEU A 462 -17.78 -15.12 28.36
C LEU A 462 -16.79 -15.37 29.51
N HIS A 463 -16.23 -14.36 30.19
CA HIS A 463 -15.10 -14.51 31.13
C HIS A 463 -15.16 -15.74 32.06
N TYR A 464 -16.27 -15.94 32.78
CA TYR A 464 -16.46 -17.03 33.74
C TYR A 464 -16.87 -18.38 33.12
N PHE A 465 -17.19 -18.37 31.83
CA PHE A 465 -17.63 -19.54 31.06
C PHE A 465 -16.64 -19.90 29.94
N ARG A 466 -15.54 -19.18 29.76
CA ARG A 466 -14.46 -19.57 28.85
C ARG A 466 -13.76 -20.81 29.40
N TYR A 467 -13.32 -21.69 28.49
CA TYR A 467 -12.56 -22.89 28.85
C TYR A 467 -11.20 -22.50 29.48
N ASP A 468 -10.40 -21.71 28.76
CA ASP A 468 -9.13 -21.17 29.27
C ASP A 468 -9.06 -19.67 28.98
N LYS A 469 -9.20 -18.85 30.03
CA LYS A 469 -9.11 -17.38 29.95
C LYS A 469 -7.66 -16.87 29.81
N TYR A 470 -6.68 -17.74 29.98
CA TYR A 470 -5.25 -17.43 29.84
C TYR A 470 -4.63 -18.13 28.62
N ALA A 471 -5.45 -18.68 27.72
CA ALA A 471 -4.96 -19.27 26.47
C ALA A 471 -4.26 -18.20 25.63
N ARG A 472 -3.08 -18.52 25.09
CA ARG A 472 -2.41 -17.65 24.14
C ARG A 472 -3.10 -17.78 22.77
N SER A 473 -3.40 -16.64 22.17
CA SER A 473 -3.72 -16.58 20.74
C SER A 473 -2.43 -16.80 19.95
N CYS A 474 -2.52 -17.47 18.81
CA CYS A 474 -1.39 -17.62 17.88
C CYS A 474 -0.77 -16.27 17.49
N ARG A 475 -1.53 -15.16 17.50
CA ARG A 475 -1.04 -13.88 16.99
C ARG A 475 -0.16 -13.09 17.97
N PHE A 476 -0.31 -13.27 19.29
CA PHE A 476 0.37 -12.45 20.29
C PHE A 476 1.13 -13.29 21.31
N LYS A 477 2.36 -12.89 21.66
CA LYS A 477 3.23 -13.55 22.65
C LYS A 477 2.69 -13.39 24.06
N ASN A 478 2.28 -12.16 24.35
CA ASN A 478 1.63 -11.81 25.59
C ASN A 478 0.18 -12.23 25.51
N LYS A 479 -0.35 -12.66 26.65
CA LYS A 479 -1.77 -12.82 26.93
C LYS A 479 -2.58 -11.77 26.15
N GLU A 480 -3.68 -12.15 25.51
CA GLU A 480 -4.73 -11.20 25.15
C GLU A 480 -5.10 -10.48 26.45
N ALA A 481 -4.54 -9.29 26.64
CA ALA A 481 -4.52 -8.47 27.85
C ALA A 481 -4.85 -9.22 29.16
N SER A 482 -3.82 -9.46 29.98
CA SER A 482 -3.97 -9.57 31.42
C SER A 482 -4.88 -8.47 31.95
N PHE A 483 -6.14 -8.81 32.24
CA PHE A 483 -7.02 -8.16 33.21
C PHE A 483 -6.77 -6.65 33.36
N MET A 484 -6.94 -5.92 32.26
CA MET A 484 -7.11 -4.47 32.22
C MET A 484 -7.71 -4.10 30.85
N SER A 485 -8.95 -4.49 30.64
CA SER A 485 -9.86 -3.75 29.77
C SER A 485 -11.26 -3.78 30.38
N VAL A 486 -11.30 -3.35 31.64
CA VAL A 486 -12.32 -2.36 31.94
C VAL A 486 -12.07 -1.23 30.95
N ASN A 487 -13.04 -1.00 30.07
CA ASN A 487 -12.97 -0.18 28.88
C ASN A 487 -12.67 1.31 29.10
N GLU A 488 -11.73 1.77 29.95
CA GLU A 488 -11.59 3.19 30.32
C GLU A 488 -12.94 3.90 30.57
N SER A 489 -13.97 3.10 30.90
CA SER A 489 -15.37 3.38 30.60
C SER A 489 -15.86 4.03 31.84
N CYS A 490 -15.74 5.35 31.83
CA CYS A 490 -16.04 6.27 32.90
C CYS A 490 -15.34 6.07 34.27
N TYR A 491 -14.64 4.96 34.55
CA TYR A 491 -14.03 4.72 35.88
C TYR A 491 -12.92 5.73 36.21
N LYS A 492 -12.27 6.29 35.17
CA LYS A 492 -11.29 7.39 35.31
C LYS A 492 -11.90 8.68 35.88
N TYR A 493 -13.22 8.85 35.82
CA TYR A 493 -13.92 10.02 36.35
C TYR A 493 -14.16 9.94 37.86
N GLY A 494 -14.08 8.74 38.46
CA GLY A 494 -14.23 8.51 39.89
C GLY A 494 -15.28 7.45 40.22
N GLN A 495 -16.07 7.69 41.27
CA GLN A 495 -17.08 6.75 41.77
C GLN A 495 -18.11 6.43 40.68
N THR A 496 -18.21 5.15 40.36
CA THR A 496 -19.05 4.62 39.28
C THR A 496 -20.11 3.69 39.83
N LEU A 497 -21.36 3.90 39.40
CA LEU A 497 -22.46 2.96 39.59
C LEU A 497 -22.88 2.41 38.22
N ASP A 498 -22.67 1.11 38.02
CA ASP A 498 -23.07 0.42 36.80
C ASP A 498 -24.43 -0.27 36.99
N LEU A 499 -25.47 0.26 36.34
CA LEU A 499 -26.82 -0.29 36.27
C LEU A 499 -27.15 -0.76 34.84
N SER A 500 -26.14 -1.03 34.01
CA SER A 500 -26.37 -1.45 32.63
C SER A 500 -27.10 -2.79 32.54
N LYS A 501 -27.86 -2.99 31.46
CA LYS A 501 -28.60 -4.22 31.17
C LYS A 501 -29.52 -4.64 32.32
N ASN A 502 -30.20 -3.67 32.95
CA ASN A 502 -31.24 -3.89 33.93
C ASN A 502 -32.64 -3.81 33.29
N SER A 503 -33.70 -3.73 34.09
CA SER A 503 -35.08 -3.62 33.61
C SER A 503 -35.69 -2.29 34.06
N ILE A 504 -34.88 -1.24 34.10
CA ILE A 504 -35.33 0.11 34.45
C ILE A 504 -36.07 0.68 33.25
N PHE A 505 -37.36 0.99 33.42
CA PHE A 505 -38.21 1.56 32.36
C PHE A 505 -38.62 3.02 32.62
N PHE A 506 -38.44 3.50 33.85
CA PHE A 506 -38.74 4.86 34.27
C PHE A 506 -37.73 5.32 35.31
N VAL A 507 -37.41 6.62 35.38
CA VAL A 507 -36.42 7.15 36.31
C VAL A 507 -36.99 8.34 37.08
N LYS A 508 -36.81 8.32 38.42
CA LYS A 508 -37.23 9.40 39.32
C LYS A 508 -36.05 9.93 40.12
N SER A 509 -36.14 11.20 40.53
CA SER A 509 -35.15 11.84 41.40
C SER A 509 -34.99 11.08 42.73
N SER A 510 -36.05 10.49 43.27
CA SER A 510 -36.01 9.69 44.50
C SER A 510 -35.11 8.46 44.40
N ASP A 511 -34.97 7.89 43.21
CA ASP A 511 -34.20 6.64 43.01
C ASP A 511 -32.71 6.85 43.27
N PHE A 512 -32.21 8.07 43.04
CA PHE A 512 -30.82 8.47 43.24
C PHE A 512 -30.58 9.29 44.50
N GLN A 513 -31.53 9.30 45.43
CA GLN A 513 -31.38 10.03 46.68
C GLN A 513 -30.13 9.55 47.45
N HIS A 514 -29.35 10.50 47.96
CA HIS A 514 -28.07 10.28 48.67
C HIS A 514 -26.89 9.78 47.81
N LEU A 515 -27.02 9.75 46.48
CA LEU A 515 -25.97 9.33 45.55
C LEU A 515 -25.24 10.50 44.87
N SER A 516 -25.25 11.69 45.49
CA SER A 516 -24.62 12.90 44.96
C SER A 516 -23.10 12.82 44.79
N PHE A 517 -22.45 11.77 45.31
CA PHE A 517 -21.01 11.55 45.19
C PHE A 517 -20.61 10.87 43.87
N LEU A 518 -21.58 10.31 43.12
CA LEU A 518 -21.31 9.60 41.88
C LEU A 518 -20.71 10.54 40.82
N LYS A 519 -19.70 10.03 40.12
CA LYS A 519 -19.03 10.68 39.00
C LYS A 519 -19.38 10.04 37.68
N CYS A 520 -19.68 8.74 37.68
CA CYS A 520 -20.23 8.03 36.55
C CYS A 520 -21.50 7.24 36.93
N LEU A 521 -22.47 7.27 36.04
CA LEU A 521 -23.66 6.42 36.06
C LEU A 521 -23.80 5.74 34.70
N ASN A 522 -23.87 4.41 34.71
CA ASN A 522 -24.15 3.63 33.51
C ASN A 522 -25.57 3.07 33.56
N LEU A 523 -26.43 3.56 32.67
CA LEU A 523 -27.80 3.10 32.44
C LEU A 523 -27.96 2.41 31.08
N SER A 524 -26.85 2.04 30.43
CA SER A 524 -26.87 1.42 29.10
C SER A 524 -27.72 0.16 29.06
N GLY A 525 -28.50 -0.06 27.99
CA GLY A 525 -29.22 -1.31 27.78
C GLY A 525 -30.38 -1.54 28.76
N ASN A 526 -30.98 -0.46 29.27
CA ASN A 526 -32.22 -0.51 30.03
C ASN A 526 -33.43 -0.35 29.08
N LEU A 527 -34.63 -0.18 29.64
CA LEU A 527 -35.88 -0.05 28.90
C LEU A 527 -36.48 1.35 29.06
N ILE A 528 -35.65 2.36 29.31
CA ILE A 528 -36.13 3.70 29.68
C ILE A 528 -36.76 4.34 28.44
N SER A 529 -38.08 4.51 28.49
CA SER A 529 -38.91 5.09 27.41
C SER A 529 -39.56 6.39 27.85
N GLN A 530 -38.80 7.24 28.55
CA GLN A 530 -39.30 8.44 29.22
C GLN A 530 -38.90 9.71 28.46
N THR A 531 -39.82 10.68 28.42
CA THR A 531 -39.55 12.06 28.01
C THR A 531 -38.84 12.82 29.14
N LEU A 532 -37.51 12.93 29.06
CA LEU A 532 -36.73 13.59 30.11
C LEU A 532 -36.95 15.10 30.08
N ASN A 533 -37.28 15.70 31.23
CA ASN A 533 -37.53 17.15 31.35
C ASN A 533 -36.49 17.90 32.19
N GLY A 534 -35.52 17.18 32.76
CA GLY A 534 -34.42 17.77 33.55
C GLY A 534 -34.55 17.53 35.07
N SER A 535 -35.64 16.93 35.54
CA SER A 535 -35.89 16.65 36.96
C SER A 535 -35.32 15.31 37.45
N GLU A 536 -35.15 14.34 36.54
CA GLU A 536 -34.92 12.92 36.86
C GLU A 536 -33.62 12.67 37.62
N PHE A 537 -32.56 13.42 37.30
CA PHE A 537 -31.22 13.24 37.85
C PHE A 537 -30.80 14.34 38.84
N GLN A 538 -31.75 15.11 39.37
CA GLN A 538 -31.48 16.28 40.21
C GLN A 538 -30.53 16.04 41.41
N PRO A 539 -30.53 14.87 42.10
CA PRO A 539 -29.57 14.61 43.18
C PRO A 539 -28.11 14.40 42.73
N LEU A 540 -27.87 14.11 41.44
CA LEU A 540 -26.57 13.72 40.90
C LEU A 540 -25.72 14.96 40.52
N ALA A 541 -25.55 15.87 41.46
CA ALA A 541 -24.90 17.17 41.24
C ALA A 541 -23.42 17.09 40.80
N GLU A 542 -22.72 16.00 41.14
CA GLU A 542 -21.30 15.79 40.84
C GLU A 542 -21.03 14.88 39.63
N LEU A 543 -22.08 14.46 38.92
CA LEU A 543 -21.96 13.51 37.81
C LEU A 543 -21.21 14.14 36.63
N ARG A 544 -20.21 13.43 36.12
CA ARG A 544 -19.36 13.85 34.99
C ARG A 544 -19.58 12.99 33.75
N TYR A 545 -19.96 11.73 33.92
CA TYR A 545 -20.22 10.79 32.84
C TYR A 545 -21.60 10.14 33.02
N LEU A 546 -22.43 10.22 32.00
CA LEU A 546 -23.69 9.48 31.92
C LEU A 546 -23.70 8.61 30.67
N ASP A 547 -23.75 7.30 30.85
CA ASP A 547 -24.05 6.37 29.76
C ASP A 547 -25.55 6.06 29.77
N PHE A 548 -26.24 6.50 28.74
CA PHE A 548 -27.67 6.28 28.52
C PHE A 548 -27.90 5.52 27.20
N SER A 549 -26.88 4.85 26.69
CA SER A 549 -26.96 4.12 25.42
C SER A 549 -27.96 2.97 25.45
N ASN A 550 -28.42 2.49 24.30
CA ASN A 550 -29.31 1.33 24.20
C ASN A 550 -30.58 1.43 25.08
N ASN A 551 -31.20 2.61 25.12
CA ASN A 551 -32.50 2.85 25.76
C ASN A 551 -33.53 3.26 24.68
N ARG A 552 -34.63 3.90 25.08
CA ARG A 552 -35.63 4.47 24.18
C ARG A 552 -35.86 5.93 24.56
N LEU A 553 -34.84 6.76 24.54
CA LEU A 553 -34.97 8.18 24.90
C LEU A 553 -35.96 8.90 23.97
N ASP A 554 -36.97 9.54 24.55
CA ASP A 554 -37.85 10.47 23.83
C ASP A 554 -37.41 11.92 24.09
N LEU A 555 -36.80 12.54 23.07
CA LEU A 555 -36.17 13.86 23.17
C LEU A 555 -37.16 15.01 22.87
N LEU A 556 -38.30 15.02 23.56
CA LEU A 556 -39.35 16.02 23.39
C LEU A 556 -38.98 17.41 23.94
N HIS A 557 -38.27 17.48 25.08
CA HIS A 557 -37.96 18.72 25.78
C HIS A 557 -36.48 19.11 25.62
N SER A 558 -36.22 20.40 25.35
CA SER A 558 -34.84 20.92 25.31
C SER A 558 -34.19 21.02 26.70
N THR A 559 -34.94 20.88 27.78
CA THR A 559 -34.43 20.86 29.17
C THR A 559 -33.96 19.47 29.61
N ALA A 560 -34.01 18.46 28.72
CA ALA A 560 -33.48 17.14 29.01
C ALA A 560 -32.04 17.21 29.52
N PHE A 561 -31.75 16.51 30.62
CA PHE A 561 -30.44 16.47 31.31
C PHE A 561 -29.97 17.79 31.94
N GLU A 562 -30.77 18.88 31.94
CA GLU A 562 -30.35 20.19 32.47
C GLU A 562 -29.90 20.15 33.93
N GLY A 563 -30.51 19.30 34.77
CA GLY A 563 -30.12 19.11 36.17
C GLY A 563 -28.68 18.59 36.39
N LEU A 564 -27.99 18.14 35.34
CA LEU A 564 -26.62 17.61 35.40
C LEU A 564 -25.57 18.69 35.08
N HIS A 565 -25.41 19.65 35.99
CA HIS A 565 -24.58 20.85 35.75
C HIS A 565 -23.07 20.58 35.58
N LYS A 566 -22.55 19.43 36.05
CA LYS A 566 -21.14 19.03 35.97
C LYS A 566 -20.86 17.97 34.88
N LEU A 567 -21.83 17.67 34.03
CA LEU A 567 -21.72 16.61 33.03
C LEU A 567 -20.72 16.98 31.93
N GLU A 568 -19.69 16.15 31.77
CA GLU A 568 -18.63 16.30 30.77
C GLU A 568 -18.81 15.35 29.58
N VAL A 569 -19.36 14.15 29.83
CA VAL A 569 -19.62 13.14 28.78
C VAL A 569 -21.04 12.63 28.89
N LEU A 570 -21.74 12.65 27.77
CA LEU A 570 -23.08 12.09 27.62
C LEU A 570 -23.11 11.10 26.46
N ASP A 571 -23.49 9.86 26.73
CA ASP A 571 -23.79 8.87 25.72
C ASP A 571 -25.31 8.65 25.63
N ILE A 572 -25.89 8.97 24.49
CA ILE A 572 -27.29 8.67 24.16
C ILE A 572 -27.37 7.87 22.85
N SER A 573 -26.33 7.09 22.54
CA SER A 573 -26.27 6.25 21.34
C SER A 573 -27.30 5.10 21.40
N SER A 574 -27.72 4.58 20.25
CA SER A 574 -28.65 3.45 20.16
C SER A 574 -29.99 3.65 20.88
N ASN A 575 -30.53 4.87 20.79
CA ASN A 575 -31.87 5.29 21.24
C ASN A 575 -32.81 5.55 20.04
N SER A 576 -32.69 4.76 18.96
CA SER A 576 -33.39 5.01 17.68
C SER A 576 -34.92 4.88 17.73
N HIS A 577 -35.47 4.21 18.74
CA HIS A 577 -36.89 3.85 18.80
C HIS A 577 -37.87 5.00 18.49
N TYR A 578 -37.70 6.16 19.14
CA TYR A 578 -38.57 7.31 18.91
C TYR A 578 -38.19 8.11 17.66
N PHE A 579 -36.91 8.12 17.27
CA PHE A 579 -36.43 8.82 16.06
C PHE A 579 -36.88 8.16 14.75
N GLN A 580 -37.19 6.87 14.78
CA GLN A 580 -37.73 6.13 13.62
C GLN A 580 -39.20 6.47 13.32
N SER A 581 -39.93 7.01 14.30
CA SER A 581 -41.35 7.30 14.15
C SER A 581 -41.57 8.71 13.58
N GLU A 582 -42.21 8.80 12.42
CA GLU A 582 -42.52 10.09 11.79
C GLU A 582 -43.54 10.90 12.60
N GLY A 583 -43.42 12.23 12.58
CA GLY A 583 -44.36 13.15 13.23
C GLY A 583 -44.11 13.41 14.71
N ILE A 584 -43.12 12.75 15.32
CA ILE A 584 -42.69 13.03 16.71
C ILE A 584 -41.77 14.25 16.74
N THR A 585 -41.93 15.09 17.77
CA THR A 585 -41.06 16.25 17.97
C THR A 585 -39.74 15.83 18.62
N HIS A 586 -38.63 16.25 18.02
CA HIS A 586 -37.29 16.02 18.57
C HIS A 586 -36.53 17.34 18.72
N MET A 587 -36.03 17.61 19.92
CA MET A 587 -35.34 18.85 20.30
C MET A 587 -33.83 18.61 20.47
N LEU A 588 -33.10 18.55 19.37
CA LEU A 588 -31.62 18.39 19.35
C LEU A 588 -30.87 19.58 19.96
N ASN A 589 -31.53 20.71 20.21
CA ASN A 589 -30.94 21.90 20.84
C ASN A 589 -30.79 21.81 22.37
N PHE A 590 -31.08 20.66 23.00
CA PHE A 590 -30.93 20.45 24.44
C PHE A 590 -29.50 20.69 24.97
N THR A 591 -28.50 20.58 24.10
CA THR A 591 -27.09 20.81 24.43
C THR A 591 -26.79 22.22 24.96
N LYS A 592 -27.68 23.19 24.72
CA LYS A 592 -27.55 24.57 25.19
C LYS A 592 -27.48 24.68 26.71
N ASN A 593 -28.18 23.80 27.42
CA ASN A 593 -28.29 23.82 28.87
C ASN A 593 -27.07 23.16 29.55
N LEU A 594 -26.29 22.34 28.84
CA LEU A 594 -25.15 21.59 29.36
C LEU A 594 -23.83 22.37 29.26
N LYS A 595 -23.56 23.24 30.25
CA LYS A 595 -22.50 24.25 30.19
C LYS A 595 -21.06 23.73 30.18
N VAL A 596 -20.79 22.52 30.67
CA VAL A 596 -19.43 21.96 30.75
C VAL A 596 -19.24 20.69 29.90
N LEU A 597 -20.25 20.30 29.12
CA LEU A 597 -20.20 19.11 28.27
C LEU A 597 -19.04 19.19 27.27
N GLN A 598 -18.19 18.16 27.25
CA GLN A 598 -17.02 18.07 26.36
C GLN A 598 -17.24 17.07 25.24
N LYS A 599 -17.86 15.92 25.54
CA LYS A 599 -18.10 14.84 24.58
C LYS A 599 -19.57 14.41 24.59
N LEU A 600 -20.16 14.32 23.40
CA LEU A 600 -21.52 13.84 23.18
C LEU A 600 -21.51 12.72 22.15
N MET A 601 -22.11 11.59 22.49
CA MET A 601 -22.27 10.45 21.61
C MET A 601 -23.76 10.24 21.33
N MET A 602 -24.14 10.35 20.06
CA MET A 602 -25.50 10.18 19.54
C MET A 602 -25.49 9.20 18.37
N ASN A 603 -24.73 8.12 18.53
CA ASN A 603 -24.47 7.17 17.46
C ASN A 603 -25.64 6.21 17.27
N ASP A 604 -25.86 5.74 16.05
CA ASP A 604 -26.84 4.69 15.73
C ASP A 604 -28.25 5.02 16.30
N ASN A 605 -28.67 6.28 16.19
CA ASN A 605 -29.96 6.80 16.64
C ASN A 605 -30.99 6.94 15.49
N ASP A 606 -30.62 6.62 14.24
CA ASP A 606 -31.47 6.76 13.06
C ASP A 606 -32.13 8.15 12.92
N ILE A 607 -31.47 9.22 13.39
CA ILE A 607 -32.03 10.57 13.39
C ILE A 607 -32.23 11.04 11.94
N SER A 608 -33.48 11.15 11.52
CA SER A 608 -33.90 11.58 10.17
C SER A 608 -34.70 12.89 10.16
N SER A 609 -35.19 13.33 11.32
CA SER A 609 -35.96 14.55 11.49
C SER A 609 -35.62 15.25 12.82
N SER A 610 -35.82 16.57 12.88
CA SER A 610 -35.62 17.38 14.09
C SER A 610 -36.45 18.65 14.02
N THR A 611 -37.13 19.02 15.10
CA THR A 611 -37.92 20.26 15.18
C THR A 611 -37.00 21.48 15.35
N SER A 612 -35.93 21.32 16.13
CA SER A 612 -34.86 22.32 16.21
C SER A 612 -33.98 22.30 14.96
N ARG A 613 -33.66 23.48 14.43
CA ARG A 613 -32.82 23.61 13.21
C ARG A 613 -31.31 23.63 13.48
N THR A 614 -30.92 23.92 14.72
CA THR A 614 -29.52 24.09 15.14
C THR A 614 -29.27 23.45 16.50
N MET A 615 -28.06 22.94 16.71
CA MET A 615 -27.51 22.55 18.01
C MET A 615 -26.59 23.66 18.53
N GLU A 616 -26.70 23.99 19.81
CA GLU A 616 -25.94 25.08 20.44
C GLU A 616 -25.11 24.54 21.61
N SER A 617 -23.81 24.88 21.67
CA SER A 617 -22.96 24.57 22.81
C SER A 617 -21.71 25.45 22.84
N GLU A 618 -21.37 25.93 24.04
CA GLU A 618 -20.19 26.77 24.33
C GLU A 618 -18.98 25.95 24.83
N SER A 619 -19.16 24.65 24.99
CA SER A 619 -18.24 23.75 25.70
C SER A 619 -17.91 22.48 24.92
N LEU A 620 -18.82 21.99 24.07
CA LEU A 620 -18.69 20.72 23.37
C LEU A 620 -17.49 20.73 22.41
N ARG A 621 -16.63 19.72 22.51
CA ARG A 621 -15.43 19.53 21.68
C ARG A 621 -15.55 18.34 20.75
N THR A 622 -16.17 17.26 21.20
CA THR A 622 -16.31 16.01 20.43
C THR A 622 -17.78 15.65 20.29
N LEU A 623 -18.24 15.50 19.06
CA LEU A 623 -19.57 15.00 18.73
C LEU A 623 -19.44 13.76 17.86
N GLU A 624 -19.89 12.63 18.39
CA GLU A 624 -20.11 11.42 17.59
C GLU A 624 -21.58 11.37 17.17
N PHE A 625 -21.83 11.41 15.87
CA PHE A 625 -23.16 11.45 15.25
C PHE A 625 -23.26 10.40 14.13
N ARG A 626 -22.51 9.28 14.25
CA ARG A 626 -22.49 8.23 13.21
C ARG A 626 -23.78 7.41 13.21
N GLY A 627 -24.13 6.78 12.10
CA GLY A 627 -25.32 5.89 12.08
C GLY A 627 -26.64 6.65 12.26
N ASN A 628 -26.75 7.84 11.67
CA ASN A 628 -27.99 8.60 11.59
C ASN A 628 -28.37 8.81 10.11
N HIS A 629 -29.40 9.62 9.84
CA HIS A 629 -29.90 9.89 8.49
C HIS A 629 -29.71 11.35 8.10
N LEU A 630 -28.46 11.82 8.10
CA LEU A 630 -28.12 13.16 7.58
C LEU A 630 -28.42 13.30 6.09
N ASP A 631 -28.49 12.20 5.32
CA ASP A 631 -28.94 12.20 3.93
C ASP A 631 -30.39 12.69 3.78
N VAL A 632 -31.26 12.42 4.75
CA VAL A 632 -32.64 12.92 4.80
C VAL A 632 -32.68 14.37 5.27
N LEU A 633 -31.92 14.72 6.31
CA LEU A 633 -31.87 16.10 6.84
C LEU A 633 -31.20 17.08 5.87
N TRP A 634 -30.26 16.60 5.05
CA TRP A 634 -29.55 17.37 4.02
C TRP A 634 -29.97 16.97 2.61
N ARG A 635 -31.26 16.62 2.46
CA ARG A 635 -31.85 16.35 1.15
C ARG A 635 -31.66 17.54 0.21
N GLU A 636 -31.45 17.25 -1.07
CA GLU A 636 -31.30 18.30 -2.09
C GLU A 636 -32.51 19.25 -2.08
N GLY A 637 -32.23 20.55 -2.05
CA GLY A 637 -33.24 21.61 -1.96
C GLY A 637 -33.68 21.97 -0.53
N ASP A 638 -33.36 21.15 0.48
CA ASP A 638 -33.67 21.47 1.89
C ASP A 638 -32.48 22.16 2.58
N ASN A 639 -32.63 23.47 2.79
CA ASN A 639 -31.61 24.29 3.42
C ASN A 639 -31.78 24.42 4.95
N ARG A 640 -32.81 23.81 5.55
CA ARG A 640 -33.19 24.04 6.96
C ARG A 640 -32.13 23.59 7.96
N TYR A 641 -31.44 22.49 7.68
CA TYR A 641 -30.49 21.84 8.61
C TYR A 641 -29.02 21.96 8.19
N LEU A 642 -28.70 22.76 7.17
CA LEU A 642 -27.31 22.96 6.72
C LEU A 642 -26.41 23.56 7.80
N GLN A 643 -27.01 24.27 8.77
CA GLN A 643 -26.30 24.91 9.89
C GLN A 643 -26.46 24.15 11.21
N LEU A 644 -26.87 22.88 11.16
CA LEU A 644 -27.16 22.06 12.36
C LEU A 644 -26.04 22.12 13.40
N PHE A 645 -24.77 22.04 12.96
CA PHE A 645 -23.60 22.00 13.83
C PHE A 645 -22.89 23.36 13.99
N LYS A 646 -23.38 24.43 13.36
CA LYS A 646 -22.68 25.71 13.25
C LYS A 646 -22.42 26.37 14.61
N ASN A 647 -23.39 26.28 15.51
CA ASN A 647 -23.36 26.93 16.83
C ASN A 647 -22.70 26.05 17.92
N LEU A 648 -21.98 25.00 17.52
CA LEU A 648 -21.10 24.23 18.42
C LEU A 648 -19.71 24.87 18.38
N LEU A 649 -19.57 26.02 19.04
CA LEU A 649 -18.47 26.96 18.79
C LEU A 649 -17.07 26.40 19.10
N LYS A 650 -16.98 25.47 20.06
CA LYS A 650 -15.72 24.81 20.47
C LYS A 650 -15.53 23.41 19.88
N LEU A 651 -16.36 23.00 18.92
CA LEU A 651 -16.27 21.66 18.36
C LEU A 651 -14.96 21.49 17.58
N GLU A 652 -14.18 20.49 17.96
CA GLU A 652 -12.90 20.12 17.36
C GLU A 652 -13.01 18.78 16.61
N GLU A 653 -13.88 17.88 17.04
CA GLU A 653 -14.05 16.55 16.46
C GLU A 653 -15.51 16.25 16.14
N LEU A 654 -15.78 15.89 14.89
CA LEU A 654 -17.09 15.51 14.39
C LEU A 654 -17.01 14.19 13.63
N ASP A 655 -17.71 13.18 14.13
CA ASP A 655 -17.90 11.90 13.42
C ASP A 655 -19.31 11.83 12.85
N ILE A 656 -19.43 11.98 11.54
CA ILE A 656 -20.68 11.81 10.77
C ILE A 656 -20.54 10.64 9.79
N SER A 657 -19.79 9.61 10.19
CA SER A 657 -19.69 8.35 9.44
C SER A 657 -21.02 7.58 9.41
N LYS A 658 -21.18 6.63 8.48
CA LYS A 658 -22.38 5.77 8.38
C LYS A 658 -23.72 6.56 8.36
N ASN A 659 -23.75 7.74 7.76
CA ASN A 659 -24.95 8.58 7.61
C ASN A 659 -25.60 8.48 6.22
N SER A 660 -25.24 7.44 5.45
CA SER A 660 -25.74 7.20 4.09
C SER A 660 -25.59 8.39 3.13
N LEU A 661 -24.61 9.26 3.38
CA LEU A 661 -24.35 10.46 2.58
C LEU A 661 -23.77 10.06 1.21
N SER A 662 -24.63 9.94 0.20
CA SER A 662 -24.19 9.65 -1.18
C SER A 662 -23.50 10.84 -1.87
N PHE A 663 -23.88 12.06 -1.49
CA PHE A 663 -23.25 13.34 -1.86
C PHE A 663 -23.34 14.34 -0.69
N LEU A 664 -22.60 15.44 -0.77
CA LEU A 664 -22.65 16.54 0.21
C LEU A 664 -23.19 17.82 -0.46
N PRO A 665 -24.29 18.42 0.03
CA PRO A 665 -24.77 19.70 -0.48
C PRO A 665 -23.78 20.84 -0.28
N SER A 666 -23.79 21.83 -1.19
CA SER A 666 -22.76 22.87 -1.29
C SER A 666 -22.64 23.82 -0.10
N GLY A 667 -23.67 23.90 0.76
CA GLY A 667 -23.72 24.76 1.94
C GLY A 667 -23.34 24.08 3.26
N VAL A 668 -23.12 22.76 3.27
CA VAL A 668 -22.82 22.01 4.53
C VAL A 668 -21.51 22.49 5.15
N PHE A 669 -20.44 22.64 4.36
CA PHE A 669 -19.15 23.10 4.88
C PHE A 669 -19.16 24.56 5.36
N ASP A 670 -20.02 25.41 4.79
CA ASP A 670 -20.24 26.79 5.25
C ASP A 670 -21.03 26.84 6.57
N GLY A 671 -21.75 25.76 6.88
CA GLY A 671 -22.49 25.54 8.12
C GLY A 671 -21.72 24.75 9.19
N MET A 672 -20.46 24.38 8.94
CA MET A 672 -19.62 23.68 9.92
C MET A 672 -19.04 24.66 10.98
N PRO A 673 -18.72 24.15 12.18
CA PRO A 673 -18.14 24.97 13.24
C PRO A 673 -16.70 25.42 12.90
N PRO A 674 -16.27 26.60 13.37
CA PRO A 674 -15.02 27.23 12.93
C PRO A 674 -13.75 26.54 13.46
N ASN A 675 -13.84 25.85 14.58
CA ASN A 675 -12.70 25.21 15.27
C ASN A 675 -12.52 23.73 14.91
N LEU A 676 -13.26 23.23 13.91
CA LEU A 676 -13.23 21.82 13.54
C LEU A 676 -11.83 21.39 13.05
N LYS A 677 -11.27 20.36 13.70
CA LYS A 677 -9.96 19.77 13.40
C LYS A 677 -10.07 18.36 12.84
N ASN A 678 -10.95 17.54 13.38
CA ASN A 678 -11.14 16.15 13.00
C ASN A 678 -12.55 15.98 12.41
N LEU A 679 -12.61 15.56 11.15
CA LEU A 679 -13.87 15.25 10.48
C LEU A 679 -13.83 13.82 9.93
N SER A 680 -14.76 12.99 10.38
CA SER A 680 -14.98 11.65 9.84
C SER A 680 -16.25 11.61 9.01
N LEU A 681 -16.08 11.21 7.75
CA LEU A 681 -17.11 10.95 6.74
C LEU A 681 -17.00 9.48 6.25
N ALA A 682 -16.43 8.60 7.07
CA ALA A 682 -16.21 7.21 6.70
C ALA A 682 -17.53 6.45 6.44
N LYS A 683 -17.50 5.41 5.61
CA LYS A 683 -18.64 4.50 5.39
C LYS A 683 -19.97 5.21 5.02
N ASN A 684 -19.92 6.31 4.28
CA ASN A 684 -21.10 7.07 3.86
C ASN A 684 -21.61 6.67 2.46
N GLY A 685 -20.78 5.99 1.67
CA GLY A 685 -21.11 5.69 0.28
C GLY A 685 -20.97 6.91 -0.64
N LEU A 686 -20.15 7.90 -0.28
CA LEU A 686 -19.90 9.09 -1.08
C LEU A 686 -19.36 8.71 -2.45
N LYS A 687 -20.05 9.12 -3.52
CA LYS A 687 -19.62 8.90 -4.92
C LYS A 687 -18.77 10.05 -5.45
N SER A 688 -19.04 11.26 -4.98
CA SER A 688 -18.33 12.49 -5.33
C SER A 688 -18.05 13.32 -4.09
N PHE A 689 -16.97 14.11 -4.11
CA PHE A 689 -16.59 15.00 -3.03
C PHE A 689 -16.05 16.33 -3.57
N SER A 690 -16.61 17.43 -3.11
CA SER A 690 -16.25 18.79 -3.56
C SER A 690 -15.05 19.34 -2.79
N TRP A 691 -13.84 18.93 -3.18
CA TRP A 691 -12.59 19.27 -2.49
C TRP A 691 -12.35 20.78 -2.27
N ASN A 692 -12.74 21.64 -3.22
CA ASN A 692 -12.56 23.09 -3.10
C ASN A 692 -13.30 23.70 -1.90
N LYS A 693 -14.35 23.05 -1.41
CA LYS A 693 -15.12 23.50 -0.25
C LYS A 693 -14.40 23.28 1.08
N LEU A 694 -13.29 22.52 1.11
CA LEU A 694 -12.45 22.40 2.30
C LEU A 694 -11.81 23.73 2.72
N GLN A 695 -11.76 24.73 1.84
CA GLN A 695 -11.27 26.08 2.17
C GLN A 695 -12.07 26.74 3.31
N CYS A 696 -13.33 26.33 3.49
CA CYS A 696 -14.18 26.81 4.57
C CYS A 696 -13.73 26.26 5.95
N LEU A 697 -13.11 25.08 5.98
CA LEU A 697 -12.63 24.40 7.19
C LEU A 697 -11.16 24.75 7.48
N LYS A 698 -10.93 25.99 7.91
CA LYS A 698 -9.58 26.58 8.07
C LYS A 698 -8.67 25.86 9.07
N ASN A 699 -9.24 25.12 10.02
CA ASN A 699 -8.51 24.44 11.11
C ASN A 699 -8.47 22.92 10.95
N LEU A 700 -8.97 22.37 9.83
CA LEU A 700 -9.06 20.92 9.64
C LEU A 700 -7.67 20.29 9.58
N GLU A 701 -7.39 19.35 10.47
CA GLU A 701 -6.13 18.60 10.54
C GLU A 701 -6.30 17.16 10.07
N THR A 702 -7.41 16.51 10.40
CA THR A 702 -7.71 15.12 10.06
C THR A 702 -9.01 15.02 9.27
N LEU A 703 -8.93 14.43 8.08
CA LEU A 703 -10.08 14.12 7.25
C LEU A 703 -10.12 12.62 6.96
N ASP A 704 -11.14 11.94 7.49
CA ASP A 704 -11.39 10.53 7.22
C ASP A 704 -12.51 10.36 6.19
N LEU A 705 -12.14 9.85 5.02
CA LEU A 705 -13.03 9.51 3.91
C LEU A 705 -12.97 8.01 3.59
N SER A 706 -12.56 7.18 4.56
CA SER A 706 -12.41 5.75 4.36
C SER A 706 -13.72 5.03 4.05
N HIS A 707 -13.64 3.91 3.32
CA HIS A 707 -14.80 3.08 2.97
C HIS A 707 -15.92 3.88 2.25
N ASN A 708 -15.55 4.73 1.30
CA ASN A 708 -16.48 5.43 0.41
C ASN A 708 -16.36 4.91 -1.04
N GLN A 709 -17.04 5.56 -1.97
CA GLN A 709 -17.06 5.20 -3.40
C GLN A 709 -16.36 6.27 -4.25
N LEU A 710 -15.43 7.02 -3.67
CA LEU A 710 -14.74 8.11 -4.36
C LEU A 710 -13.85 7.55 -5.47
N THR A 711 -13.89 8.19 -6.64
CA THR A 711 -13.15 7.79 -7.83
C THR A 711 -11.95 8.70 -8.13
N THR A 712 -11.95 9.92 -7.60
CA THR A 712 -10.95 10.97 -7.88
C THR A 712 -10.43 11.64 -6.62
N VAL A 713 -9.25 12.24 -6.72
CA VAL A 713 -8.57 13.07 -5.72
C VAL A 713 -8.54 14.54 -6.20
N PRO A 714 -8.27 15.55 -5.35
CA PRO A 714 -8.25 16.94 -5.81
C PRO A 714 -7.09 17.20 -6.78
N GLU A 715 -7.25 18.17 -7.68
CA GLU A 715 -6.16 18.59 -8.60
C GLU A 715 -4.92 19.09 -7.85
N ARG A 716 -5.12 19.91 -6.81
CA ARG A 716 -4.07 20.36 -5.89
C ARG A 716 -4.62 20.43 -4.46
N LEU A 717 -4.08 19.59 -3.57
CA LEU A 717 -4.53 19.55 -2.18
C LEU A 717 -4.26 20.86 -1.42
N SER A 718 -3.13 21.53 -1.73
CA SER A 718 -2.72 22.82 -1.15
C SER A 718 -3.70 23.96 -1.42
N ASN A 719 -4.39 23.92 -2.57
CA ASN A 719 -5.45 24.88 -2.90
C ASN A 719 -6.75 24.59 -2.12
N CYS A 720 -6.99 23.33 -1.75
CA CYS A 720 -8.19 22.92 -1.03
C CYS A 720 -8.06 23.16 0.48
N SER A 721 -6.94 22.78 1.10
CA SER A 721 -6.69 22.98 2.52
C SER A 721 -5.21 23.21 2.80
N ARG A 722 -4.93 24.21 3.65
CA ARG A 722 -3.57 24.55 4.11
C ARG A 722 -3.25 23.98 5.49
N SER A 723 -4.25 23.48 6.22
CA SER A 723 -4.12 22.97 7.59
C SER A 723 -4.05 21.45 7.68
N LEU A 724 -4.48 20.73 6.63
CA LEU A 724 -4.65 19.29 6.64
C LEU A 724 -3.32 18.54 6.85
N LYS A 725 -3.28 17.68 7.87
CA LYS A 725 -2.13 16.85 8.24
C LYS A 725 -2.36 15.38 7.93
N ASN A 726 -3.58 14.89 8.15
CA ASN A 726 -3.94 13.48 8.03
C ASN A 726 -5.09 13.33 7.03
N LEU A 727 -4.82 12.66 5.90
CA LEU A 727 -5.83 12.36 4.89
C LEU A 727 -5.99 10.85 4.76
N ILE A 728 -7.18 10.33 5.07
CA ILE A 728 -7.49 8.91 5.04
C ILE A 728 -8.47 8.63 3.91
N LEU A 729 -7.99 7.95 2.87
CA LEU A 729 -8.75 7.58 1.67
C LEU A 729 -8.80 6.07 1.44
N LYS A 730 -8.51 5.29 2.48
CA LYS A 730 -8.56 3.83 2.48
C LYS A 730 -9.90 3.28 1.96
N ASN A 731 -9.87 2.18 1.23
CA ASN A 731 -11.08 1.49 0.75
C ASN A 731 -12.01 2.41 -0.06
N ASN A 732 -11.46 3.13 -1.05
CA ASN A 732 -12.22 3.87 -2.07
C ASN A 732 -12.03 3.22 -3.45
N GLN A 733 -12.52 3.87 -4.51
CA GLN A 733 -12.43 3.41 -5.90
C GLN A 733 -11.49 4.29 -6.75
N ILE A 734 -10.47 4.89 -6.13
CA ILE A 734 -9.53 5.81 -6.80
C ILE A 734 -8.68 5.01 -7.80
N ARG A 735 -8.71 5.39 -9.08
CA ARG A 735 -7.97 4.70 -10.17
C ARG A 735 -6.62 5.34 -10.50
N SER A 736 -6.54 6.66 -10.40
CA SER A 736 -5.33 7.44 -10.67
C SER A 736 -5.32 8.70 -9.81
N LEU A 737 -4.12 9.19 -9.51
CA LEU A 737 -3.93 10.47 -8.84
C LEU A 737 -3.85 11.59 -9.87
N THR A 738 -4.22 12.81 -9.49
CA THR A 738 -4.09 14.00 -10.35
C THR A 738 -2.62 14.39 -10.51
N LYS A 739 -2.28 15.08 -11.61
CA LYS A 739 -0.88 15.37 -11.99
C LYS A 739 -0.11 16.15 -10.92
N TYR A 740 -0.78 17.00 -10.14
CA TYR A 740 -0.18 17.88 -9.13
C TYR A 740 -0.76 17.69 -7.73
N PHE A 741 -1.27 16.50 -7.43
CA PHE A 741 -2.04 16.20 -6.22
C PHE A 741 -1.44 16.78 -4.92
N LEU A 742 -0.19 16.44 -4.60
CA LEU A 742 0.49 16.87 -3.36
C LEU A 742 1.40 18.09 -3.55
N GLN A 743 1.31 18.80 -4.68
CA GLN A 743 2.14 19.97 -4.92
C GLN A 743 1.91 21.03 -3.83
N ASP A 744 2.98 21.44 -3.16
CA ASP A 744 3.02 22.43 -2.07
C ASP A 744 2.19 22.07 -0.82
N ALA A 745 1.84 20.80 -0.62
CA ALA A 745 1.08 20.31 0.53
C ALA A 745 1.96 20.07 1.78
N PHE A 746 2.74 21.08 2.19
CA PHE A 746 3.81 20.94 3.20
C PHE A 746 3.36 20.56 4.61
N GLN A 747 2.07 20.70 4.95
CA GLN A 747 1.54 20.33 6.27
C GLN A 747 1.14 18.86 6.39
N LEU A 748 1.03 18.14 5.26
CA LEU A 748 0.63 16.74 5.27
C LEU A 748 1.69 15.89 5.99
N ARG A 749 1.24 14.98 6.85
CA ARG A 749 2.07 14.08 7.68
C ARG A 749 1.63 12.62 7.55
N TYR A 750 0.36 12.36 7.28
CA TYR A 750 -0.19 11.02 7.14
C TYR A 750 -1.10 10.95 5.92
N LEU A 751 -0.87 9.97 5.05
CA LEU A 751 -1.68 9.73 3.87
C LEU A 751 -1.96 8.22 3.72
N ASP A 752 -3.24 7.87 3.71
CA ASP A 752 -3.67 6.50 3.48
C ASP A 752 -4.42 6.39 2.15
N LEU A 753 -3.82 5.71 1.17
CA LEU A 753 -4.40 5.39 -0.13
C LEU A 753 -4.58 3.87 -0.29
N SER A 754 -4.52 3.11 0.80
CA SER A 754 -4.62 1.65 0.76
C SER A 754 -5.98 1.16 0.25
N SER A 755 -6.01 -0.07 -0.27
CA SER A 755 -7.25 -0.71 -0.73
C SER A 755 -8.03 0.11 -1.78
N ASN A 756 -7.32 0.79 -2.69
CA ASN A 756 -7.90 1.52 -3.83
C ASN A 756 -7.66 0.74 -5.14
N LYS A 757 -7.85 1.40 -6.29
CA LYS A 757 -7.62 0.84 -7.63
C LYS A 757 -6.51 1.58 -8.37
N ILE A 758 -5.56 2.18 -7.63
CA ILE A 758 -4.49 3.01 -8.19
C ILE A 758 -3.59 2.13 -9.05
N GLN A 759 -3.35 2.57 -10.29
CA GLN A 759 -2.50 1.86 -11.25
C GLN A 759 -1.08 2.42 -11.32
N MET A 760 -0.94 3.76 -11.31
CA MET A 760 0.34 4.44 -11.44
C MET A 760 0.39 5.66 -10.53
N ILE A 761 1.59 5.98 -10.05
CA ILE A 761 1.90 7.19 -9.29
C ILE A 761 3.08 7.87 -9.97
N GLN A 762 2.90 9.12 -10.38
CA GLN A 762 3.91 9.90 -11.12
C GLN A 762 4.65 10.87 -10.19
N LYS A 763 5.89 11.24 -10.55
CA LYS A 763 6.74 12.16 -9.76
C LYS A 763 6.06 13.50 -9.48
N THR A 764 5.32 14.01 -10.45
CA THR A 764 4.64 15.31 -10.33
C THR A 764 3.52 15.29 -9.28
N SER A 765 2.86 14.14 -9.10
CA SER A 765 1.79 13.98 -8.10
C SER A 765 2.38 13.91 -6.69
N PHE A 766 3.55 13.30 -6.56
CA PHE A 766 4.24 12.97 -5.31
C PHE A 766 5.64 13.63 -5.29
N PRO A 767 5.73 14.92 -4.99
CA PRO A 767 7.02 15.61 -4.94
C PRO A 767 7.77 15.29 -3.63
N GLU A 768 9.08 15.04 -3.74
CA GLU A 768 9.93 14.57 -2.63
C GLU A 768 9.97 15.53 -1.44
N ASN A 769 9.89 16.84 -1.69
CA ASN A 769 9.86 17.88 -0.64
C ASN A 769 8.65 17.75 0.32
N VAL A 770 7.56 17.13 -0.12
CA VAL A 770 6.39 16.83 0.72
C VAL A 770 6.49 15.43 1.30
N LEU A 771 6.88 14.44 0.49
CA LEU A 771 6.98 13.04 0.93
C LEU A 771 7.93 12.86 2.11
N ASN A 772 9.07 13.56 2.12
CA ASN A 772 10.04 13.48 3.22
C ASN A 772 9.49 13.98 4.57
N ASN A 773 8.39 14.73 4.57
CA ASN A 773 7.71 15.16 5.79
C ASN A 773 6.62 14.17 6.26
N LEU A 774 6.28 13.17 5.44
CA LEU A 774 5.30 12.15 5.81
C LEU A 774 5.88 11.19 6.85
N LYS A 775 5.16 11.03 7.95
CA LYS A 775 5.47 10.01 8.96
C LYS A 775 5.14 8.62 8.45
N MET A 776 4.02 8.50 7.72
CA MET A 776 3.52 7.24 7.21
C MET A 776 2.71 7.44 5.93
N LEU A 777 2.91 6.52 4.98
CA LEU A 777 2.21 6.48 3.70
C LEU A 777 1.76 5.04 3.41
N LEU A 778 0.45 4.83 3.27
CA LEU A 778 -0.10 3.48 3.05
C LEU A 778 -0.55 3.33 1.59
N LEU A 779 0.05 2.38 0.88
CA LEU A 779 -0.18 2.11 -0.53
C LEU A 779 -0.63 0.68 -0.83
N HIS A 780 -0.67 -0.19 0.17
CA HIS A 780 -0.97 -1.61 0.01
C HIS A 780 -2.38 -1.88 -0.56
N HIS A 781 -2.57 -3.07 -1.13
CA HIS A 781 -3.85 -3.51 -1.72
C HIS A 781 -4.38 -2.59 -2.85
N ASN A 782 -3.47 -1.99 -3.62
CA ASN A 782 -3.79 -1.28 -4.87
C ASN A 782 -3.62 -2.19 -6.10
N ARG A 783 -3.79 -1.64 -7.31
CA ARG A 783 -3.67 -2.38 -8.57
C ARG A 783 -2.53 -1.84 -9.42
N PHE A 784 -1.33 -1.75 -8.86
CA PHE A 784 -0.18 -1.15 -9.52
C PHE A 784 0.16 -1.89 -10.81
N LEU A 785 0.27 -1.14 -11.91
CA LEU A 785 0.71 -1.65 -13.20
C LEU A 785 2.20 -1.34 -13.34
N CYS A 786 3.02 -2.38 -13.42
CA CYS A 786 4.47 -2.28 -13.35
C CYS A 786 5.07 -2.34 -14.75
N THR A 787 4.77 -1.30 -15.55
CA THR A 787 5.36 -1.05 -16.87
C THR A 787 6.55 -0.08 -16.76
N CYS A 788 7.22 0.22 -17.87
CA CYS A 788 8.26 1.25 -17.92
C CYS A 788 7.77 2.65 -17.50
N ASP A 789 6.47 2.95 -17.60
CA ASP A 789 5.90 4.23 -17.14
C ASP A 789 5.98 4.40 -15.61
N ALA A 790 6.17 3.30 -14.87
CA ALA A 790 6.27 3.27 -13.42
C ALA A 790 7.72 3.30 -12.90
N VAL A 791 8.72 3.45 -13.79
CA VAL A 791 10.17 3.44 -13.44
C VAL A 791 10.47 4.35 -12.26
N TRP A 792 10.00 5.60 -12.28
CA TRP A 792 10.25 6.52 -11.17
C TRP A 792 9.64 6.04 -9.86
N PHE A 793 8.43 5.47 -9.88
CA PHE A 793 7.76 5.01 -8.66
C PHE A 793 8.47 3.81 -8.05
N VAL A 794 8.86 2.83 -8.88
CA VAL A 794 9.65 1.66 -8.45
C VAL A 794 11.00 2.12 -7.88
N TRP A 795 11.70 3.01 -8.58
CA TRP A 795 12.97 3.57 -8.11
C TRP A 795 12.80 4.33 -6.79
N TRP A 796 11.77 5.17 -6.68
CA TRP A 796 11.50 5.97 -5.48
C TRP A 796 11.17 5.10 -4.27
N VAL A 797 10.31 4.08 -4.43
CA VAL A 797 9.96 3.12 -3.37
C VAL A 797 11.22 2.42 -2.83
N ASN A 798 12.18 2.09 -3.70
CA ASN A 798 13.42 1.45 -3.29
C ASN A 798 14.31 2.39 -2.45
N HIS A 799 14.36 3.68 -2.79
CA HIS A 799 15.28 4.64 -2.16
C HIS A 799 14.67 5.51 -1.04
N THR A 800 13.34 5.59 -0.93
CA THR A 800 12.66 6.50 0.02
C THR A 800 12.82 6.11 1.49
N GLU A 801 12.95 7.08 2.41
CA GLU A 801 12.96 6.84 3.85
C GLU A 801 11.56 6.91 4.48
N VAL A 802 10.52 7.17 3.67
CA VAL A 802 9.14 7.23 4.15
C VAL A 802 8.68 5.84 4.61
N THR A 803 8.07 5.77 5.80
CA THR A 803 7.50 4.52 6.33
C THR A 803 6.32 4.06 5.49
N ILE A 804 6.51 3.01 4.70
CA ILE A 804 5.46 2.35 3.91
C ILE A 804 5.25 0.93 4.49
N PRO A 805 4.19 0.71 5.28
CA PRO A 805 3.93 -0.61 5.85
C PRO A 805 3.50 -1.61 4.77
N TYR A 806 3.80 -2.89 4.98
CA TYR A 806 3.46 -3.99 4.06
C TYR A 806 4.10 -3.87 2.66
N LEU A 807 5.22 -3.17 2.55
CA LEU A 807 5.83 -2.85 1.26
C LEU A 807 6.26 -4.10 0.46
N ALA A 808 6.83 -5.10 1.14
CA ALA A 808 7.28 -6.34 0.51
C ALA A 808 6.17 -7.41 0.38
N THR A 809 5.01 -7.23 1.06
CA THR A 809 3.92 -8.22 1.04
C THR A 809 2.74 -7.80 0.18
N ASP A 810 2.15 -6.62 0.45
CA ASP A 810 0.83 -6.24 -0.08
C ASP A 810 0.88 -5.06 -1.07
N VAL A 811 2.07 -4.54 -1.36
CA VAL A 811 2.31 -3.59 -2.44
C VAL A 811 2.80 -4.38 -3.65
N THR A 812 1.86 -4.99 -4.38
CA THR A 812 2.13 -5.91 -5.49
C THR A 812 1.65 -5.37 -6.83
N CYS A 813 2.24 -5.90 -7.90
CA CYS A 813 1.87 -5.59 -9.27
C CYS A 813 0.72 -6.47 -9.75
N VAL A 814 -0.24 -5.89 -10.47
CA VAL A 814 -1.32 -6.65 -11.13
C VAL A 814 -0.89 -7.17 -12.52
N GLY A 815 0.18 -6.61 -13.09
CA GLY A 815 0.74 -6.97 -14.39
C GLY A 815 1.77 -5.94 -14.88
N PRO A 816 2.28 -6.07 -16.12
CA PRO A 816 1.90 -7.06 -17.14
C PRO A 816 2.60 -8.42 -16.98
N GLY A 817 1.92 -9.50 -17.39
CA GLY A 817 2.51 -10.84 -17.60
C GLY A 817 3.28 -11.39 -16.40
N ALA A 818 4.60 -11.51 -16.55
CA ALA A 818 5.52 -12.08 -15.57
C ALA A 818 5.63 -11.29 -14.26
N HIS A 819 5.32 -9.99 -14.29
CA HIS A 819 5.36 -9.14 -13.08
C HIS A 819 4.09 -9.28 -12.21
N LYS A 820 3.05 -9.98 -12.67
CA LYS A 820 1.82 -10.15 -11.91
C LYS A 820 2.08 -10.91 -10.60
N GLY A 821 1.67 -10.31 -9.48
CA GLY A 821 1.86 -10.84 -8.13
C GLY A 821 3.22 -10.54 -7.51
N GLN A 822 4.18 -9.98 -8.26
CA GLN A 822 5.48 -9.59 -7.71
C GLN A 822 5.35 -8.32 -6.86
N SER A 823 6.16 -8.23 -5.80
CA SER A 823 6.24 -7.03 -4.96
C SER A 823 6.92 -5.89 -5.70
N VAL A 824 6.47 -4.65 -5.48
CA VAL A 824 7.05 -3.48 -6.16
C VAL A 824 8.51 -3.27 -5.78
N ILE A 825 8.88 -3.58 -4.54
CA ILE A 825 10.24 -3.42 -4.02
C ILE A 825 11.25 -4.41 -4.63
N SER A 826 10.79 -5.57 -5.11
CA SER A 826 11.65 -6.59 -5.74
C SER A 826 11.84 -6.39 -7.25
N LEU A 827 11.23 -5.37 -7.85
CA LEU A 827 11.32 -5.13 -9.29
C LEU A 827 12.60 -4.39 -9.63
N ASP A 828 13.28 -4.90 -10.66
CA ASP A 828 14.35 -4.20 -11.36
C ASP A 828 13.88 -3.92 -12.80
N LEU A 829 13.74 -2.64 -13.14
CA LEU A 829 13.26 -2.16 -14.44
C LEU A 829 14.41 -1.57 -15.28
N TYR A 830 15.62 -2.13 -15.20
CA TYR A 830 16.78 -1.72 -16.00
C TYR A 830 16.52 -1.68 -17.51
N THR A 831 15.60 -2.52 -18.03
CA THR A 831 15.22 -2.55 -19.45
C THR A 831 14.66 -1.22 -19.96
N CYS A 832 14.16 -0.38 -19.05
CA CYS A 832 13.54 0.90 -19.38
C CYS A 832 14.52 2.09 -19.30
N GLU A 833 15.75 1.91 -18.82
CA GLU A 833 16.76 2.99 -18.72
C GLU A 833 17.52 3.26 -20.04
N LEU A 834 17.11 2.65 -21.15
CA LEU A 834 17.80 2.65 -22.44
C LEU A 834 17.31 3.74 -23.42
N ASP A 835 17.17 5.00 -22.99
CA ASP A 835 16.34 5.96 -23.74
C ASP A 835 17.01 7.14 -24.47
N LEU A 836 18.35 7.30 -24.44
CA LEU A 836 18.99 8.29 -25.33
C LEU A 836 20.31 7.82 -25.92
N THR A 837 21.14 7.12 -25.15
CA THR A 837 22.43 6.59 -25.61
C THR A 837 22.26 5.58 -26.72
N ASN A 838 21.27 4.69 -26.65
CA ASN A 838 20.97 3.74 -27.73
C ASN A 838 20.49 4.43 -29.01
N LEU A 839 19.65 5.47 -28.90
CA LEU A 839 19.21 6.24 -30.06
C LEU A 839 20.38 6.99 -30.71
N ILE A 840 21.26 7.59 -29.90
CA ILE A 840 22.48 8.25 -30.38
C ILE A 840 23.41 7.24 -31.06
N LEU A 841 23.59 6.05 -30.46
CA LEU A 841 24.46 5.00 -31.00
C LEU A 841 23.89 4.41 -32.30
N PHE A 842 22.56 4.22 -32.36
CA PHE A 842 21.86 3.84 -33.58
C PHE A 842 21.97 4.91 -34.67
N SER A 843 21.76 6.19 -34.32
CA SER A 843 21.90 7.34 -35.21
C SER A 843 23.34 7.50 -35.74
N LEU A 844 24.34 7.26 -34.89
CA LEU A 844 25.74 7.22 -35.29
C LEU A 844 26.00 6.05 -36.24
N SER A 845 25.50 4.84 -35.91
CA SER A 845 25.69 3.63 -36.71
C SER A 845 25.07 3.76 -38.11
N ILE A 846 23.85 4.28 -38.21
CA ILE A 846 23.20 4.51 -39.51
C ILE A 846 23.93 5.60 -40.31
N SER A 847 24.39 6.66 -39.64
CA SER A 847 25.15 7.74 -40.30
C SER A 847 26.48 7.23 -40.86
N VAL A 848 27.22 6.42 -40.10
CA VAL A 848 28.47 5.79 -40.56
C VAL A 848 28.20 4.83 -41.72
N SER A 849 27.13 4.03 -41.63
CA SER A 849 26.77 3.08 -42.69
C SER A 849 26.40 3.78 -44.00
N LEU A 850 25.59 4.84 -43.92
CA LEU A 850 25.23 5.66 -45.08
C LEU A 850 26.43 6.42 -45.65
N PHE A 851 27.31 6.95 -44.79
CA PHE A 851 28.53 7.62 -45.22
C PHE A 851 29.47 6.66 -45.96
N LEU A 852 29.68 5.45 -45.43
CA LEU A 852 30.47 4.42 -46.11
C LEU A 852 29.84 4.02 -47.44
N MET A 853 28.52 3.84 -47.49
CA MET A 853 27.80 3.55 -48.73
C MET A 853 28.00 4.66 -49.78
N VAL A 854 27.83 5.93 -49.39
CA VAL A 854 28.03 7.08 -50.29
C VAL A 854 29.49 7.21 -50.73
N MET A 855 30.45 7.00 -49.82
CA MET A 855 31.87 7.00 -50.15
C MET A 855 32.23 5.90 -51.14
N MET A 856 31.71 4.68 -50.96
CA MET A 856 31.97 3.57 -51.88
C MET A 856 31.30 3.76 -53.23
N THR A 857 30.07 4.28 -53.27
CA THR A 857 29.39 4.57 -54.55
C THR A 857 30.03 5.74 -55.28
N ALA A 858 30.42 6.81 -54.58
CA ALA A 858 31.19 7.91 -55.16
C ALA A 858 32.56 7.45 -55.66
N SER A 859 33.26 6.60 -54.89
CA SER A 859 34.54 6.02 -55.32
C SER A 859 34.39 5.11 -56.54
N HIS A 860 33.27 4.39 -56.70
CA HIS A 860 33.02 3.54 -57.86
C HIS A 860 32.62 4.37 -59.10
N LEU A 861 31.72 5.35 -58.91
CA LEU A 861 31.19 6.19 -59.99
C LEU A 861 32.24 7.18 -60.52
N TYR A 862 32.98 7.82 -59.62
CA TYR A 862 33.99 8.84 -59.95
C TYR A 862 35.41 8.29 -59.97
N PHE A 863 35.62 6.96 -59.97
CA PHE A 863 36.97 6.37 -60.01
C PHE A 863 37.77 6.91 -61.21
N TRP A 864 37.14 6.90 -62.38
CA TRP A 864 37.74 7.41 -63.61
C TRP A 864 37.88 8.92 -63.61
N ASP A 865 36.97 9.67 -62.98
CA ASP A 865 37.04 11.13 -62.90
C ASP A 865 38.12 11.62 -61.92
N VAL A 866 38.30 10.94 -60.78
CA VAL A 866 39.37 11.23 -59.82
C VAL A 866 40.73 10.80 -60.40
N TRP A 867 40.79 9.66 -61.10
CA TRP A 867 41.99 9.24 -61.81
C TRP A 867 42.30 10.19 -62.98
N TYR A 868 41.28 10.66 -63.70
CA TYR A 868 41.38 11.69 -64.74
C TYR A 868 41.86 13.01 -64.15
N ILE A 869 41.33 13.48 -63.01
CA ILE A 869 41.78 14.71 -62.33
C ILE A 869 43.23 14.54 -61.82
N TYR A 870 43.58 13.38 -61.27
CA TYR A 870 44.96 13.08 -60.86
C TYR A 870 45.92 13.11 -62.05
N HIS A 871 45.56 12.49 -63.18
CA HIS A 871 46.34 12.53 -64.41
C HIS A 871 46.33 13.90 -65.09
N PHE A 872 45.23 14.66 -65.00
CA PHE A 872 45.05 16.01 -65.52
C PHE A 872 45.90 17.02 -64.73
N CYS A 873 45.91 16.95 -63.40
CA CYS A 873 46.81 17.74 -62.55
C CYS A 873 48.28 17.35 -62.78
N LYS A 874 48.57 16.05 -62.92
CA LYS A 874 49.91 15.55 -63.29
C LYS A 874 50.34 16.01 -64.70
N ALA A 875 49.40 16.14 -65.64
CA ALA A 875 49.62 16.65 -66.99
C ALA A 875 49.77 18.19 -67.01
N LYS A 876 49.06 18.91 -66.14
CA LYS A 876 49.16 20.38 -65.97
C LYS A 876 50.50 20.80 -65.34
N ILE A 877 51.05 19.97 -64.44
CA ILE A 877 52.38 20.18 -63.81
C ILE A 877 53.53 19.83 -64.76
N LYS A 878 53.34 18.90 -65.71
CA LYS A 878 54.37 18.52 -66.69
C LYS A 878 54.41 19.35 -67.96
N GLY A 879 53.43 20.24 -68.18
CA GLY A 879 53.38 21.16 -69.32
C GLY A 879 53.33 20.42 -70.66
N TYR A 880 52.17 20.41 -71.32
CA TYR A 880 52.07 19.87 -72.68
C TYR A 880 51.62 20.91 -73.70
N GLN A 881 52.43 20.97 -74.76
CA GLN A 881 52.14 21.57 -76.05
C GLN A 881 50.81 21.06 -76.59
N ARG A 882 50.05 21.95 -77.24
CA ARG A 882 48.86 21.59 -78.02
C ARG A 882 49.27 20.67 -79.17
N LEU A 883 48.88 19.41 -79.09
CA LEU A 883 48.66 18.56 -80.25
C LEU A 883 47.39 19.05 -80.94
N ILE A 884 47.56 19.76 -82.06
CA ILE A 884 46.55 19.82 -83.11
C ILE A 884 46.41 18.40 -83.63
N SER A 885 45.19 17.87 -83.68
CA SER A 885 44.88 16.64 -84.40
C SER A 885 43.75 16.92 -85.39
N PRO A 886 43.68 16.21 -86.51
CA PRO A 886 44.44 16.54 -87.70
C PRO A 886 43.50 16.85 -88.87
N ASP A 887 43.87 17.86 -89.64
CA ASP A 887 43.75 17.97 -91.09
C ASP A 887 42.45 17.51 -91.76
N CYS A 888 41.54 18.47 -92.00
CA CYS A 888 40.71 18.41 -93.19
C CYS A 888 41.62 18.12 -94.39
N CYS A 889 41.45 16.96 -95.04
CA CYS A 889 42.25 16.57 -96.20
C CYS A 889 42.01 17.51 -97.39
N TYR A 890 40.84 18.15 -97.43
CA TYR A 890 40.43 19.05 -98.49
C TYR A 890 40.09 20.45 -97.95
N ASP A 891 40.43 21.48 -98.71
CA ASP A 891 40.05 22.86 -98.40
C ASP A 891 38.58 23.12 -98.76
N ALA A 892 38.07 22.46 -99.81
CA ALA A 892 36.66 22.50 -100.16
C ALA A 892 36.15 21.24 -100.86
N PHE A 893 34.93 20.83 -100.55
CA PHE A 893 34.15 19.86 -101.31
C PHE A 893 33.23 20.59 -102.28
N ILE A 894 33.29 20.28 -103.57
CA ILE A 894 32.47 20.94 -104.60
C ILE A 894 31.28 20.04 -104.96
N VAL A 895 30.07 20.57 -104.79
CA VAL A 895 28.80 19.90 -105.10
C VAL A 895 28.17 20.58 -106.31
N TYR A 896 28.02 19.83 -107.41
CA TYR A 896 27.49 20.33 -108.69
C TYR A 896 26.67 19.24 -109.40
N ASP A 897 25.98 19.61 -110.49
CA ASP A 897 25.23 18.64 -111.31
C ASP A 897 26.17 17.87 -112.24
N THR A 898 26.56 16.65 -111.86
CA THR A 898 27.38 15.76 -112.69
C THR A 898 26.68 15.31 -113.97
N LYS A 899 25.36 15.48 -114.07
CA LYS A 899 24.59 15.12 -115.28
C LYS A 899 24.51 16.26 -116.29
N ASP A 900 24.84 17.49 -115.89
CA ASP A 900 24.87 18.63 -116.81
C ASP A 900 26.28 18.80 -117.39
N PRO A 901 26.49 18.50 -118.68
CA PRO A 901 27.82 18.58 -119.29
C PRO A 901 28.37 20.01 -119.30
N ALA A 902 27.51 21.04 -119.37
CA ALA A 902 27.94 22.43 -119.37
C ALA A 902 28.46 22.89 -118.00
N VAL A 903 27.85 22.40 -116.92
CA VAL A 903 28.29 22.69 -115.54
C VAL A 903 29.56 21.93 -115.23
N THR A 904 29.63 20.66 -115.62
CA THR A 904 30.80 19.81 -115.40
C THR A 904 32.03 20.36 -116.15
N GLU A 905 31.84 20.81 -117.40
CA GLU A 905 32.89 21.49 -118.16
C GLU A 905 33.35 22.77 -117.45
N TRP A 906 32.44 23.60 -116.96
CA TRP A 906 32.80 24.82 -116.21
C TRP A 906 33.54 24.51 -114.90
N VAL A 907 33.13 23.50 -114.14
CA VAL A 907 33.79 23.12 -112.88
C VAL A 907 35.22 22.63 -113.16
N LEU A 908 35.41 21.76 -114.15
CA LEU A 908 36.73 21.18 -114.44
C LEU A 908 37.66 22.16 -115.19
N ALA A 909 37.14 22.90 -116.17
CA ALA A 909 37.94 23.78 -117.03
C ALA A 909 38.18 25.18 -116.42
N GLU A 910 37.27 25.71 -115.61
CA GLU A 910 37.40 27.05 -115.00
C GLU A 910 37.69 26.97 -113.50
N LEU A 911 36.86 26.29 -112.70
CA LEU A 911 36.97 26.31 -111.23
C LEU A 911 38.20 25.54 -110.72
N VAL A 912 38.37 24.30 -111.15
CA VAL A 912 39.52 23.47 -110.78
C VAL A 912 40.81 24.07 -111.33
N ALA A 913 40.83 24.48 -112.60
CA ALA A 913 41.99 25.10 -113.24
C ALA A 913 42.48 26.38 -112.54
N LYS A 914 41.59 27.17 -111.91
CA LYS A 914 41.93 28.43 -111.21
C LYS A 914 42.23 28.29 -109.72
N LEU A 915 41.71 27.24 -109.07
CA LEU A 915 41.89 26.99 -107.63
C LEU A 915 43.00 25.98 -107.33
N GLU A 916 43.28 25.05 -108.24
CA GLU A 916 44.37 24.07 -108.13
C GLU A 916 45.64 24.50 -108.89
N ASP A 917 45.68 25.70 -109.52
CA ASP A 917 46.86 26.22 -110.25
C ASP A 917 48.11 26.29 -109.35
N PRO A 918 49.18 25.54 -109.64
CA PRO A 918 50.39 25.52 -108.81
C PRO A 918 51.17 26.85 -108.78
N ARG A 919 50.84 27.82 -109.65
CA ARG A 919 51.48 29.15 -109.66
C ARG A 919 50.84 30.14 -108.67
N GLU A 920 49.63 29.86 -108.20
CA GLU A 920 48.93 30.64 -107.18
C GLU A 920 48.69 29.78 -105.92
N LYS A 921 48.04 30.33 -104.89
CA LYS A 921 47.77 29.61 -103.63
C LYS A 921 46.91 28.35 -103.92
N HIS A 922 47.51 27.17 -103.80
CA HIS A 922 46.90 25.88 -104.11
C HIS A 922 45.86 25.48 -103.05
N PHE A 923 44.61 25.26 -103.47
CA PHE A 923 43.54 24.71 -102.63
C PHE A 923 43.27 23.26 -103.02
N ASN A 924 43.22 22.34 -102.06
CA ASN A 924 42.94 20.93 -102.36
C ASN A 924 41.43 20.68 -102.43
N LEU A 925 40.87 20.36 -103.60
CA LEU A 925 39.43 20.19 -103.80
C LEU A 925 39.01 18.72 -103.79
N CYS A 926 37.84 18.43 -103.23
CA CYS A 926 37.18 17.13 -103.32
C CYS A 926 36.02 17.19 -104.33
N LEU A 927 35.99 16.27 -105.29
CA LEU A 927 34.98 16.17 -106.34
C LEU A 927 34.30 14.78 -106.34
N GLU A 928 32.99 14.75 -106.60
CA GLU A 928 32.20 13.50 -106.67
C GLU A 928 32.75 12.50 -107.70
N GLU A 929 33.15 12.96 -108.89
CA GLU A 929 33.61 12.07 -109.97
C GLU A 929 35.08 11.62 -109.83
N ARG A 930 35.88 12.31 -108.99
CA ARG A 930 37.33 12.10 -108.85
C ARG A 930 37.71 11.37 -107.57
N ASP A 931 37.11 11.76 -106.44
CA ASP A 931 37.60 11.43 -105.10
C ASP A 931 36.72 10.41 -104.35
N TRP A 932 35.54 10.06 -104.87
CA TRP A 932 34.67 9.08 -104.24
C TRP A 932 35.18 7.65 -104.42
N LEU A 933 35.19 6.89 -103.32
CA LEU A 933 35.62 5.50 -103.34
C LEU A 933 34.55 4.62 -104.02
N PRO A 934 34.88 3.91 -105.10
CA PRO A 934 33.92 3.06 -105.80
C PRO A 934 33.49 1.89 -104.91
N GLY A 935 32.17 1.68 -104.79
CA GLY A 935 31.58 0.61 -103.98
C GLY A 935 31.05 1.04 -102.61
N GLN A 936 31.33 2.26 -102.15
CA GLN A 936 30.67 2.83 -100.96
C GLN A 936 29.29 3.44 -101.30
N PRO A 937 28.32 3.39 -100.37
CA PRO A 937 27.04 4.06 -100.52
C PRO A 937 27.24 5.57 -100.78
N VAL A 938 26.49 6.12 -101.75
CA VAL A 938 26.52 7.54 -102.12
C VAL A 938 26.37 8.47 -100.90
N LEU A 939 25.48 8.11 -99.96
CA LEU A 939 25.25 8.90 -98.74
C LEU A 939 26.48 8.93 -97.80
N GLU A 940 27.23 7.83 -97.73
CA GLU A 940 28.41 7.69 -96.88
C GLU A 940 29.60 8.46 -97.48
N ASN A 941 29.84 8.30 -98.78
CA ASN A 941 30.82 9.10 -99.55
C ASN A 941 30.52 10.61 -99.43
N LEU A 942 29.24 10.99 -99.53
CA LEU A 942 28.80 12.37 -99.39
C LEU A 942 29.03 12.91 -97.97
N SER A 943 28.64 12.17 -96.94
CA SER A 943 28.85 12.56 -95.54
C SER A 943 30.33 12.71 -95.21
N GLN A 944 31.16 11.76 -95.67
CA GLN A 944 32.61 11.77 -95.44
C GLN A 944 33.28 12.94 -96.17
N SER A 945 32.90 13.22 -97.42
CA SER A 945 33.42 14.36 -98.19
C SER A 945 33.10 15.70 -97.51
N ILE A 946 31.90 15.83 -96.94
CA ILE A 946 31.51 17.01 -96.16
C ILE A 946 32.33 17.12 -94.88
N GLN A 947 32.57 16.04 -94.13
CA GLN A 947 33.33 16.09 -92.87
C GLN A 947 34.85 16.35 -93.08
N LEU A 948 35.44 15.78 -94.13
CA LEU A 948 36.87 15.90 -94.41
C LEU A 948 37.26 17.21 -95.11
N SER A 949 36.28 18.06 -95.46
CA SER A 949 36.50 19.35 -96.12
C SER A 949 36.31 20.52 -95.17
N LYS A 950 37.10 21.60 -95.33
CA LYS A 950 36.92 22.83 -94.52
C LYS A 950 35.64 23.58 -94.89
N LYS A 951 35.29 23.59 -96.19
CA LYS A 951 34.10 24.23 -96.77
C LYS A 951 33.37 23.28 -97.72
N THR A 952 32.07 23.48 -97.91
CA THR A 952 31.25 22.82 -98.94
C THR A 952 30.74 23.89 -99.91
N VAL A 953 31.15 23.82 -101.17
CA VAL A 953 30.81 24.78 -102.22
C VAL A 953 29.76 24.17 -103.14
N PHE A 954 28.60 24.81 -103.24
CA PHE A 954 27.52 24.39 -104.12
C PHE A 954 27.52 25.23 -105.39
N VAL A 955 27.70 24.59 -106.55
CA VAL A 955 27.56 25.24 -107.86
C VAL A 955 26.13 25.05 -108.36
N MET A 956 25.41 26.15 -108.46
CA MET A 956 23.96 26.18 -108.62
C MET A 956 23.55 26.63 -110.03
N THR A 957 22.68 25.82 -110.64
CA THR A 957 21.85 26.17 -111.82
C THR A 957 20.36 25.98 -111.47
N ASP A 958 19.47 26.55 -112.27
CA ASP A 958 18.02 26.45 -112.03
C ASP A 958 17.48 25.02 -112.09
N LYS A 959 18.17 24.13 -112.83
CA LYS A 959 17.86 22.70 -112.90
C LYS A 959 18.37 21.95 -111.67
N TYR A 960 19.60 22.21 -111.24
CA TYR A 960 20.24 21.46 -110.17
C TYR A 960 19.56 21.64 -108.80
N ALA A 961 19.09 22.85 -108.51
CA ALA A 961 18.40 23.18 -107.25
C ALA A 961 17.16 22.33 -106.95
N LYS A 962 16.56 21.70 -107.97
CA LYS A 962 15.36 20.86 -107.84
C LYS A 962 15.68 19.37 -107.64
N THR A 963 16.94 18.97 -107.80
CA THR A 963 17.38 17.57 -107.68
C THR A 963 17.36 17.07 -106.23
N GLU A 964 17.20 15.77 -106.04
CA GLU A 964 17.24 15.15 -104.71
C GLU A 964 18.65 15.14 -104.10
N ASN A 965 19.69 14.96 -104.93
CA ASN A 965 21.08 14.98 -104.49
C ASN A 965 21.47 16.33 -103.87
N PHE A 966 21.06 17.44 -104.48
CA PHE A 966 21.24 18.77 -103.91
C PHE A 966 20.59 18.88 -102.52
N LYS A 967 19.32 18.44 -102.38
CA LYS A 967 18.60 18.50 -101.10
C LYS A 967 19.35 17.73 -100.01
N ILE A 968 19.81 16.51 -100.31
CA ILE A 968 20.52 15.65 -99.35
C ILE A 968 21.86 16.28 -98.94
N ALA A 969 22.69 16.70 -99.91
CA ALA A 969 23.98 17.34 -99.65
C ALA A 969 23.84 18.64 -98.86
N PHE A 970 22.81 19.43 -99.18
CA PHE A 970 22.49 20.68 -98.51
C PHE A 970 22.01 20.44 -97.07
N TYR A 971 21.14 19.45 -96.84
CA TYR A 971 20.69 19.07 -95.49
C TYR A 971 21.84 18.58 -94.61
N LEU A 972 22.74 17.73 -95.13
CA LEU A 972 23.91 17.25 -94.38
C LEU A 972 24.88 18.38 -94.02
N SER A 973 25.15 19.27 -94.98
CA SER A 973 26.00 20.44 -94.74
C SER A 973 25.37 21.41 -93.73
N HIS A 974 24.04 21.54 -93.73
CA HIS A 974 23.32 22.34 -92.75
C HIS A 974 23.31 21.72 -91.35
N GLN A 975 23.17 20.40 -91.25
CA GLN A 975 23.28 19.68 -89.97
C GLN A 975 24.67 19.91 -89.34
N ARG A 976 25.75 19.82 -90.13
CA ARG A 976 27.11 20.13 -89.65
C ARG A 976 27.24 21.55 -89.11
N LEU A 977 26.58 22.52 -89.74
CA LEU A 977 26.53 23.90 -89.24
C LEU A 977 25.88 23.98 -87.86
N MET A 978 24.79 23.24 -87.62
CA MET A 978 24.10 23.25 -86.33
C MET A 978 24.94 22.55 -85.24
N ASP A 979 25.59 21.44 -85.56
CA ASP A 979 26.36 20.62 -84.62
C ASP A 979 27.71 21.27 -84.24
N GLU A 980 28.46 21.79 -85.23
CA GLU A 980 29.79 22.40 -85.02
C GLU A 980 29.73 23.92 -84.74
N LYS A 981 28.55 24.55 -84.89
CA LYS A 981 28.33 26.01 -84.81
C LYS A 981 29.24 26.82 -85.75
N VAL A 982 29.54 26.26 -86.92
CA VAL A 982 30.43 26.83 -87.94
C VAL A 982 29.73 26.80 -89.29
N ASP A 983 29.68 27.93 -89.99
CA ASP A 983 29.13 27.97 -91.34
C ASP A 983 30.18 27.55 -92.38
N VAL A 984 29.97 26.35 -92.92
CA VAL A 984 30.82 25.71 -93.93
C VAL A 984 30.29 25.85 -95.35
N ILE A 985 29.10 26.43 -95.56
CA ILE A 985 28.40 26.40 -96.86
C ILE A 985 28.73 27.65 -97.71
N ILE A 986 29.16 27.44 -98.95
CA ILE A 986 29.35 28.48 -99.98
C ILE A 986 28.43 28.18 -101.17
N LEU A 987 27.76 29.18 -101.74
CA LEU A 987 26.85 29.04 -102.87
C LEU A 987 27.37 29.87 -104.06
N ILE A 988 27.61 29.22 -105.20
CA ILE A 988 28.00 29.84 -106.47
C ILE A 988 26.84 29.72 -107.45
N PHE A 989 26.35 30.84 -107.98
CA PHE A 989 25.28 30.86 -108.99
C PHE A 989 25.87 31.15 -110.37
N LEU A 990 25.73 30.19 -111.31
CA LEU A 990 26.14 30.38 -112.71
C LEU A 990 25.09 31.15 -113.53
N GLU A 991 23.84 31.09 -113.09
CA GLU A 991 22.68 31.78 -113.68
C GLU A 991 22.12 32.79 -112.68
N LYS A 992 21.37 33.81 -113.14
CA LYS A 992 20.73 34.76 -112.22
C LYS A 992 19.71 34.01 -111.34
N PRO A 993 19.76 34.18 -110.01
CA PRO A 993 19.02 33.31 -109.09
C PRO A 993 17.50 33.48 -109.15
N PHE A 994 16.78 32.38 -108.84
CA PHE A 994 15.36 32.38 -108.49
C PHE A 994 15.04 33.46 -107.43
N GLN A 995 14.35 34.53 -107.82
CA GLN A 995 13.86 35.56 -106.88
C GLN A 995 12.82 35.04 -105.86
N LYS A 996 12.39 33.77 -105.92
CA LYS A 996 11.26 33.24 -105.11
C LYS A 996 11.66 32.48 -103.83
N SER A 997 12.93 32.12 -103.59
CA SER A 997 13.32 31.39 -102.37
C SER A 997 13.58 32.34 -101.19
N LYS A 998 12.70 32.32 -100.18
CA LYS A 998 12.83 33.13 -98.95
C LYS A 998 14.12 32.81 -98.18
N PHE A 999 14.57 31.56 -98.20
CA PHE A 999 15.79 31.13 -97.50
C PHE A 999 17.06 31.74 -98.13
N LEU A 1000 17.15 31.74 -99.47
CA LEU A 1000 18.31 32.34 -100.17
C LEU A 1000 18.35 33.86 -99.98
N GLN A 1001 17.20 34.53 -99.97
CA GLN A 1001 17.12 35.95 -99.65
C GLN A 1001 17.58 36.26 -98.22
N LEU A 1002 17.22 35.39 -97.26
CA LEU A 1002 17.66 35.50 -95.87
C LEU A 1002 19.17 35.28 -95.76
N ARG A 1003 19.71 34.23 -96.38
CA ARG A 1003 21.15 33.91 -96.33
C ARG A 1003 22.00 34.96 -97.08
N LYS A 1004 21.52 35.53 -98.18
CA LYS A 1004 22.19 36.65 -98.88
C LYS A 1004 22.28 37.89 -97.99
N ARG A 1005 21.33 38.09 -97.06
CA ARG A 1005 21.38 39.18 -96.07
C ARG A 1005 22.22 38.86 -94.84
N LEU A 1006 22.20 37.61 -94.35
CA LEU A 1006 22.91 37.20 -93.13
C LEU A 1006 24.38 36.82 -93.37
N CYS A 1007 24.68 36.25 -94.54
CA CYS A 1007 25.94 35.59 -94.88
C CYS A 1007 26.42 36.01 -96.28
N GLY A 1008 26.44 37.33 -96.55
CA GLY A 1008 26.65 37.88 -97.90
C GLY A 1008 27.95 37.45 -98.60
N SER A 1009 29.02 37.18 -97.85
CA SER A 1009 30.32 36.71 -98.38
C SER A 1009 30.31 35.25 -98.85
N SER A 1010 29.31 34.46 -98.43
CA SER A 1010 29.17 33.04 -98.78
C SER A 1010 28.34 32.79 -100.04
N VAL A 1011 27.74 33.85 -100.62
CA VAL A 1011 26.90 33.77 -101.82
C VAL A 1011 27.57 34.55 -102.94
N LEU A 1012 28.06 33.84 -103.95
CA LEU A 1012 28.80 34.40 -105.09
C LEU A 1012 28.01 34.19 -106.38
N GLU A 1013 27.96 35.22 -107.21
CA GLU A 1013 27.28 35.19 -108.52
C GLU A 1013 28.34 35.29 -109.62
N TRP A 1014 28.28 34.39 -110.60
CA TRP A 1014 29.18 34.42 -111.74
C TRP A 1014 28.83 35.62 -112.63
N PRO A 1015 29.76 36.57 -112.85
CA PRO A 1015 29.42 37.80 -113.55
C PRO A 1015 29.33 37.56 -115.06
N THR A 1016 28.30 38.14 -115.68
CA THR A 1016 28.11 38.12 -117.15
C THR A 1016 29.11 39.01 -117.89
N ASN A 1017 29.83 39.89 -117.17
CA ASN A 1017 30.86 40.77 -117.71
C ASN A 1017 32.26 40.16 -117.49
N PRO A 1018 33.03 39.82 -118.55
CA PRO A 1018 34.37 39.23 -118.42
C PRO A 1018 35.36 40.06 -117.60
N GLN A 1019 35.22 41.40 -117.60
CA GLN A 1019 36.06 42.31 -116.81
C GLN A 1019 35.89 42.12 -115.29
N ALA A 1020 34.79 41.50 -114.85
CA ALA A 1020 34.49 41.25 -113.43
C ALA A 1020 34.88 39.84 -112.95
N HIS A 1021 35.35 38.94 -113.83
CA HIS A 1021 35.81 37.60 -113.43
C HIS A 1021 36.96 37.62 -112.40
N PRO A 1022 37.99 38.49 -112.51
CA PRO A 1022 39.07 38.55 -111.51
C PRO A 1022 38.55 38.87 -110.10
N TYR A 1023 37.53 39.74 -110.00
CA TYR A 1023 36.90 40.10 -108.73
C TYR A 1023 36.14 38.92 -108.11
N PHE A 1024 35.43 38.12 -108.93
CA PHE A 1024 34.78 36.89 -108.47
C PHE A 1024 35.79 35.90 -107.89
N TRP A 1025 36.90 35.64 -108.60
CA TRP A 1025 37.93 34.70 -108.16
C TRP A 1025 38.63 35.16 -106.88
N GLN A 1026 38.90 36.46 -106.74
CA GLN A 1026 39.45 37.03 -105.50
C GLN A 1026 38.48 36.84 -104.32
N CYS A 1027 37.18 37.08 -104.54
CA CYS A 1027 36.15 36.85 -103.53
C CYS A 1027 36.08 35.38 -103.11
N LEU A 1028 36.04 34.44 -104.07
CA LEU A 1028 35.99 33.00 -103.78
C LEU A 1028 37.22 32.52 -103.01
N LYS A 1029 38.44 32.94 -103.42
CA LYS A 1029 39.69 32.59 -102.74
C LYS A 1029 39.74 33.14 -101.31
N ASN A 1030 39.26 34.36 -101.09
CA ASN A 1030 39.16 34.94 -99.76
C ASN A 1030 38.16 34.18 -98.86
N THR A 1031 37.00 33.80 -99.40
CA THR A 1031 35.97 33.04 -98.65
C THR A 1031 36.42 31.61 -98.32
N LEU A 1032 37.20 30.97 -99.19
CA LEU A 1032 37.80 29.66 -98.92
C LEU A 1032 38.94 29.71 -97.90
N ALA A 1033 39.72 30.81 -97.89
CA ALA A 1033 40.86 30.98 -96.98
C ALA A 1033 40.48 31.56 -95.61
N THR A 1034 39.25 32.04 -95.42
CA THR A 1034 38.83 32.65 -94.15
C THR A 1034 38.50 31.60 -93.11
N ASP A 1035 39.03 31.81 -91.90
CA ASP A 1035 38.88 30.86 -90.80
C ASP A 1035 37.42 30.79 -90.32
N ASN A 1036 37.00 29.57 -90.01
CA ASN A 1036 35.62 29.14 -89.81
C ASN A 1036 34.89 29.89 -88.66
N HIS A 1037 35.63 30.45 -87.70
CA HIS A 1037 35.09 31.11 -86.52
C HIS A 1037 34.94 32.64 -86.63
N VAL A 1038 35.58 33.27 -87.63
CA VAL A 1038 35.79 34.74 -87.67
C VAL A 1038 34.80 35.46 -88.61
N ALA A 1039 34.18 34.75 -89.56
CA ALA A 1039 33.42 35.37 -90.65
C ALA A 1039 31.96 35.77 -90.30
N TYR A 1040 31.39 35.34 -89.16
CA TYR A 1040 29.96 35.49 -88.86
C TYR A 1040 29.69 36.25 -87.56
N SER A 1041 28.69 37.13 -87.58
CA SER A 1041 28.35 38.00 -86.44
C SER A 1041 27.90 37.20 -85.21
N GLN A 1042 28.13 37.73 -84.00
CA GLN A 1042 27.73 37.09 -82.74
C GLN A 1042 26.22 36.74 -82.68
N VAL A 1043 25.38 37.49 -83.39
CA VAL A 1043 23.92 37.28 -83.47
C VAL A 1043 23.56 35.92 -84.11
N PHE A 1044 24.41 35.37 -84.98
CA PHE A 1044 24.20 34.06 -85.61
C PHE A 1044 24.64 32.88 -84.71
N LYS A 1045 25.60 33.10 -83.79
CA LYS A 1045 26.09 32.05 -82.86
C LYS A 1045 25.15 31.76 -81.69
N GLU A 1046 24.23 32.69 -81.38
CA GLU A 1046 23.24 32.56 -80.30
C GLU A 1046 21.88 32.04 -80.79
N THR A 1047 21.62 32.08 -82.10
CA THR A 1047 20.35 31.63 -82.70
C THR A 1047 20.43 30.23 -83.33
N VAL A 1048 21.62 29.61 -83.31
CA VAL A 1048 21.91 28.21 -83.64
C VAL A 1048 22.42 27.49 -82.39
#